data_AF-D7UWQ5-F1
#
_entry.id   AF-D7UWQ5-F1
#
_cell.length_a   1.000
_cell.length_b   1.000
_cell.length_c   1.000
_cell.angle_alpha   90.00
_cell.angle_beta   90.00
_cell.angle_gamma   90.00
#
_symmetry.space_group_name_H-M   'P 1'
#
loop_
_entity.id
_entity.type
_entity.pdbx_description
1 polymer ?
#
loop_
_entity_poly.entity_id
_entity_poly.type
_entity_poly.pdbx_seq_one_letter_code
_entity_poly.pdbx_strand_id
1 'polypeptide(L)'
;MNLLKVEQLKNEITIEFDSSITTITCLYLRNEFDEIKFEPLEDTNKFILDLRQALQVFKKYEQDKIYLILEQNNGILLNQMKINVKKFETIMTDLTDVKDEETAIYPWITVNGFFQFFIGDELPATNYIVRRHIDKMKINEEQVRMTGKFSLRNVNLDVSSLVITSRLANNAKIIPLNATFFSKSKKTNTKVYAFDIDIIESLRDFMTNDFDPEDVIDIFIQAKTVELREPVRVKLGNPRVIVERFLRGEVSKKMENQVKSVTPYFTLKGRNLSFKINAYTTESYEAYLKSMKRSSNLFVRNKKKIWIVGEKYYKAQDNGLHFFKYMRTHHPEEKVYYVIDRNSSELKNVAPFGNIIYYQSPEHFDIMLKADFICSTHHPEQIYPIDSYRYTKKIKAKKVFLQHGVLGLKNLSQIYGKQLKDFNIDLFITSSEREKQIVERDLGYDNYQIKVTGLPRFDNLFTEKRETKDQILIIPTWRDWLSNIELLQASEYLERYTELLAHPKIKALAEAGTTIVFCLHPNMQPFIQYFDVPAHIKVIKQGEENVQDLIKESKLMITDYSSVAFDFSFMHKPVIYYQFDRDRFIGKYPSHLDIEKELPGRIVSDEVSLIDALTAFESNDFEMGKELMIKADKFNQYQDQSNSKRIFEAALAFKKKNRIKDMVQYDVLAQRVFLRFRKSKYYFKAMQLYNKWLVTFGRLDDKLIVFESNVGKAVADSPKVIYEVLKNKQAGYKIVWVNNNIYPFDDPNVISVDRLSPSYYKYLSKAKYWVNNQNFPYYIRKKRKTEYIQTWHGTPLKKMLNDVDTFEGKDDGYKDRVNIATRKWDYLISPSPYATQCFQSAFQYKKEILEVGYPRNDIFYNISVEELHNKEALIKQKLSLPADKKVILYAPTFRDDEVNQANKHLINLKMDLFKMKEAFGNEYVLLLRPHIIISNALVLDSSLDSFVKNVASYDDISDLYLISDICITDYSSVMFDFANTKRPLLFFTYDFEHYKNNLRGFYMDFEEEAPGPLLFNNQQLISAIQNIEAIETEYQDKYAAFYNKYCAFENGHAAEQVVEKVIGK
;
A
#
# COMPACT_ATOMS: atom_id res chain seq x y z
N MET A 1 40.43 9.29 17.08
CA MET A 1 41.29 9.47 15.89
C MET A 1 40.69 10.60 15.12
N ASN A 2 41.10 11.83 15.45
CA ASN A 2 40.20 12.95 15.34
C ASN A 2 40.33 13.61 13.95
N LEU A 3 39.29 13.47 13.13
CA LEU A 3 39.05 14.40 12.05
C LEU A 3 38.86 15.79 12.67
N LEU A 4 39.77 16.72 12.40
CA LEU A 4 39.80 18.04 13.02
C LEU A 4 38.82 18.99 12.33
N LYS A 5 38.91 19.08 11.00
CA LYS A 5 38.23 20.12 10.24
C LYS A 5 37.75 19.62 8.88
N VAL A 6 36.55 20.06 8.48
CA VAL A 6 36.06 19.97 7.10
C VAL A 6 35.57 21.35 6.68
N GLU A 7 36.15 21.88 5.60
CA GLU A 7 35.77 23.17 5.03
C GLU A 7 35.53 23.01 3.53
N GLN A 8 34.52 23.71 3.01
CA GLN A 8 34.25 23.75 1.59
C GLN A 8 34.47 25.16 1.04
N LEU A 9 35.21 25.25 -0.07
CA LEU A 9 35.39 26.46 -0.83
C LEU A 9 35.01 26.21 -2.29
N LYS A 10 33.89 26.79 -2.74
CA LYS A 10 33.32 26.53 -4.07
C LYS A 10 33.11 25.03 -4.32
N ASN A 11 33.92 24.44 -5.19
CA ASN A 11 33.79 23.05 -5.63
C ASN A 11 34.68 22.08 -4.84
N GLU A 12 35.59 22.61 -4.01
CA GLU A 12 36.60 21.82 -3.31
C GLU A 12 36.27 21.67 -1.84
N ILE A 13 36.43 20.46 -1.31
CA ILE A 13 36.35 20.18 0.13
C ILE A 13 37.73 19.83 0.66
N THR A 14 38.17 20.59 1.65
CA THR A 14 39.37 20.34 2.41
C THR A 14 39.03 19.54 3.66
N ILE A 15 39.70 18.40 3.84
CA ILE A 15 39.55 17.49 4.99
C ILE A 15 40.89 17.42 5.72
N GLU A 16 40.91 17.82 7.00
CA GLU A 16 42.11 17.86 7.84
C GLU A 16 41.99 16.89 9.02
N PHE A 17 42.96 15.99 9.14
CA PHE A 17 43.11 15.08 10.28
C PHE A 17 44.21 15.54 11.23
N ASP A 18 44.15 15.10 12.49
CA ASP A 18 45.13 15.38 13.53
C ASP A 18 46.56 15.03 13.09
N SER A 19 47.51 15.97 13.25
CA SER A 19 48.91 15.84 12.85
C SER A 19 49.69 14.74 13.59
N SER A 20 49.15 14.21 14.69
CA SER A 20 49.72 13.06 15.41
C SER A 20 49.54 11.70 14.69
N ILE A 21 48.85 11.68 13.55
CA ILE A 21 48.54 10.48 12.78
C ILE A 21 49.53 10.35 11.61
N THR A 22 50.41 9.34 11.59
CA THR A 22 51.39 9.13 10.51
C THR A 22 51.04 7.97 9.57
N THR A 23 49.81 7.41 9.68
CA THR A 23 49.43 6.15 9.04
C THR A 23 48.35 6.27 7.95
N ILE A 24 47.88 7.48 7.62
CA ILE A 24 46.87 7.67 6.56
C ILE A 24 47.55 7.62 5.20
N THR A 25 47.12 6.70 4.33
CA THR A 25 47.69 6.53 2.99
C THR A 25 46.92 7.31 1.93
N CYS A 26 45.58 7.23 1.93
CA CYS A 26 44.73 7.95 1.00
C CYS A 26 43.26 8.03 1.45
N LEU A 27 42.48 8.88 0.78
CA LEU A 27 41.03 8.93 0.86
C LEU A 27 40.39 8.41 -0.43
N TYR A 28 39.27 7.72 -0.31
CA TYR A 28 38.45 7.31 -1.45
C TYR A 28 37.06 7.92 -1.36
N LEU A 29 36.58 8.45 -2.49
CA LEU A 29 35.15 8.56 -2.76
C LEU A 29 34.72 7.32 -3.54
N ARG A 30 33.77 6.56 -3.03
CA ARG A 30 33.42 5.25 -3.62
C ARG A 30 31.93 4.97 -3.53
N ASN A 31 31.36 4.42 -4.60
CA ASN A 31 30.05 3.76 -4.56
C ASN A 31 30.22 2.24 -4.76
N GLU A 32 29.20 1.52 -5.22
CA GLU A 32 29.29 0.07 -5.44
C GLU A 32 30.02 -0.31 -6.74
N PHE A 33 30.25 0.66 -7.64
CA PHE A 33 30.70 0.44 -9.03
C PHE A 33 32.02 1.16 -9.38
N ASP A 34 32.30 2.31 -8.75
CA ASP A 34 33.41 3.20 -9.11
C ASP A 34 34.06 3.82 -7.86
N GLU A 35 35.31 4.26 -7.99
CA GLU A 35 36.05 4.93 -6.93
C GLU A 35 37.02 6.01 -7.45
N ILE A 36 37.17 7.08 -6.67
CA ILE A 36 38.14 8.14 -6.89
C ILE A 36 39.07 8.20 -5.68
N LYS A 37 40.38 8.05 -5.93
CA LYS A 37 41.43 8.11 -4.93
C LYS A 37 41.99 9.54 -4.82
N PHE A 38 42.17 10.01 -3.59
CA PHE A 38 42.76 11.30 -3.25
C PHE A 38 43.99 11.09 -2.35
N GLU A 39 45.10 11.72 -2.71
CA GLU A 39 46.37 11.65 -1.98
C GLU A 39 46.55 12.86 -1.06
N PRO A 40 47.30 12.74 0.04
CA PRO A 40 47.54 13.84 0.97
C PRO A 40 48.39 14.95 0.32
N LEU A 41 48.15 16.20 0.72
CA LEU A 41 48.95 17.35 0.29
C LEU A 41 50.30 17.38 1.01
N GLU A 42 51.42 17.39 0.28
CA GLU A 42 52.76 17.79 0.77
C GLU A 42 53.15 17.22 2.16
N ASP A 43 53.07 15.90 2.37
CA ASP A 43 53.34 15.21 3.65
C ASP A 43 52.51 15.72 4.86
N THR A 44 51.37 16.35 4.60
CA THR A 44 50.41 16.79 5.62
C THR A 44 49.24 15.81 5.75
N ASN A 45 48.51 15.89 6.86
CA ASN A 45 47.26 15.14 7.07
C ASN A 45 46.03 15.83 6.44
N LYS A 46 46.22 16.50 5.29
CA LYS A 46 45.19 17.27 4.59
C LYS A 46 44.90 16.72 3.20
N PHE A 47 43.63 16.70 2.84
CA PHE A 47 43.14 16.23 1.54
C PHE A 47 42.22 17.28 0.92
N ILE A 48 42.31 17.45 -0.40
CA ILE A 48 41.38 18.26 -1.18
C ILE A 48 40.60 17.34 -2.12
N LEU A 49 39.27 17.41 -2.04
CA LEU A 49 38.36 16.64 -2.87
C LEU A 49 37.63 17.60 -3.83
N ASP A 50 37.75 17.38 -5.14
CA ASP A 50 36.97 18.12 -6.15
C ASP A 50 35.60 17.45 -6.35
N LEU A 51 34.55 18.13 -5.89
CA LEU A 51 33.17 17.65 -6.02
C LEU A 51 32.65 17.71 -7.45
N ARG A 52 33.20 18.57 -8.30
CA ARG A 52 32.82 18.64 -9.72
C ARG A 52 33.32 17.41 -10.45
N GLN A 53 34.56 16.99 -10.17
CA GLN A 53 35.10 15.73 -10.65
C GLN A 53 34.26 14.55 -10.16
N ALA A 54 33.95 14.51 -8.86
CA ALA A 54 33.12 13.46 -8.28
C ALA A 54 31.74 13.38 -8.94
N LEU A 55 31.09 14.53 -9.16
CA LEU A 55 29.78 14.58 -9.81
C LEU A 55 29.84 14.01 -11.23
N GLN A 56 30.85 14.34 -12.03
CA GLN A 56 30.99 13.79 -13.39
C GLN A 56 31.18 12.28 -13.42
N VAL A 57 31.92 11.72 -12.44
CA VAL A 57 32.16 10.26 -12.36
C VAL A 57 30.89 9.52 -11.90
N PHE A 58 30.21 10.05 -10.88
CA PHE A 58 29.15 9.31 -10.19
C PHE A 58 27.73 9.58 -10.73
N LYS A 59 27.48 10.69 -11.45
CA LYS A 59 26.13 11.03 -11.96
C LYS A 59 25.51 10.03 -12.93
N LYS A 60 26.34 9.17 -13.56
CA LYS A 60 25.90 8.14 -14.52
C LYS A 60 25.24 6.92 -13.87
N TYR A 61 25.30 6.81 -12.53
CA TYR A 61 24.73 5.68 -11.79
C TYR A 61 23.42 6.09 -11.11
N GLU A 62 22.42 5.19 -11.07
CA GLU A 62 21.15 5.40 -10.34
C GLU A 62 21.33 5.49 -8.81
N GLN A 63 22.54 5.30 -8.29
CA GLN A 63 22.81 5.28 -6.86
C GLN A 63 23.14 6.67 -6.32
N ASP A 64 22.26 7.18 -5.46
CA ASP A 64 22.38 8.52 -4.89
C ASP A 64 23.49 8.69 -3.83
N LYS A 65 24.30 7.66 -3.51
CA LYS A 65 25.19 7.66 -2.34
C LYS A 65 26.64 7.38 -2.71
N ILE A 66 27.52 8.27 -2.27
CA ILE A 66 28.98 8.12 -2.42
C ILE A 66 29.61 8.11 -1.03
N TYR A 67 30.30 7.04 -0.69
CA TYR A 67 30.94 6.86 0.61
C TYR A 67 32.33 7.49 0.60
N LEU A 68 32.64 8.21 1.69
CA LEU A 68 33.98 8.66 1.99
C LEU A 68 34.68 7.61 2.86
N ILE A 69 35.76 7.03 2.34
CA ILE A 69 36.51 5.94 2.96
C ILE A 69 37.95 6.40 3.19
N LEU A 70 38.44 6.21 4.41
CA LEU A 70 39.81 6.46 4.82
C LEU A 70 40.60 5.15 4.79
N GLU A 71 41.75 5.16 4.12
CA GLU A 71 42.69 4.04 4.13
C GLU A 71 43.89 4.34 5.01
N GLN A 72 44.28 3.33 5.79
CA GLN A 72 45.38 3.41 6.73
C GLN A 72 46.31 2.21 6.60
N ASN A 73 47.61 2.46 6.71
CA ASN A 73 48.63 1.44 6.82
C ASN A 73 49.13 1.34 8.26
N ASN A 74 48.77 0.25 8.94
CA ASN A 74 49.18 0.00 10.34
C ASN A 74 50.48 -0.84 10.42
N GLY A 75 51.29 -0.87 9.36
CA GLY A 75 52.56 -1.61 9.30
C GLY A 75 52.45 -3.12 9.04
N ILE A 76 51.27 -3.72 9.23
CA ILE A 76 51.00 -5.17 9.01
C ILE A 76 49.85 -5.40 8.02
N LEU A 77 48.81 -4.55 8.02
CA LEU A 77 47.61 -4.67 7.19
C LEU A 77 47.10 -3.28 6.76
N LEU A 78 46.51 -3.20 5.57
CA LEU A 78 45.74 -2.05 5.10
C LEU A 78 44.32 -2.12 5.69
N ASN A 79 43.85 -1.04 6.32
CA ASN A 79 42.52 -0.95 6.89
C ASN A 79 41.74 0.21 6.24
N GLN A 80 40.51 -0.07 5.78
CA GLN A 80 39.62 0.90 5.17
C GLN A 80 38.40 1.14 6.08
N MET A 81 38.12 2.40 6.39
CA MET A 81 37.02 2.76 7.30
C MET A 81 36.25 4.01 6.88
N LYS A 82 34.94 4.02 7.17
CA LYS A 82 34.07 5.18 6.97
C LYS A 82 34.30 6.22 8.07
N ILE A 83 34.31 7.49 7.69
CA ILE A 83 34.60 8.60 8.60
C ILE A 83 33.37 8.98 9.42
N ASN A 84 33.45 8.88 10.75
CA ASN A 84 32.36 9.20 11.66
C ASN A 84 32.61 10.49 12.46
N VAL A 85 31.97 11.58 12.05
CA VAL A 85 32.15 12.91 12.66
C VAL A 85 31.66 13.01 14.11
N LYS A 86 30.81 12.08 14.59
CA LYS A 86 30.38 12.08 16.01
C LYS A 86 31.49 11.66 16.97
N LYS A 87 32.42 10.81 16.53
CA LYS A 87 33.48 10.27 17.39
C LYS A 87 34.61 11.27 17.62
N PHE A 88 34.69 12.32 16.80
CA PHE A 88 35.92 13.07 16.60
C PHE A 88 35.84 14.57 16.91
N GLU A 89 34.71 15.05 17.44
CA GLU A 89 34.49 16.50 17.74
C GLU A 89 34.90 17.43 16.59
N THR A 90 34.60 17.01 15.35
CA THR A 90 35.00 17.71 14.12
C THR A 90 34.32 19.06 13.96
N ILE A 91 35.09 20.08 13.55
CA ILE A 91 34.59 21.38 13.11
C ILE A 91 34.22 21.30 11.63
N MET A 92 32.98 21.62 11.28
CA MET A 92 32.51 21.67 9.89
C MET A 92 31.84 23.02 9.63
N THR A 93 32.17 23.66 8.52
CA THR A 93 31.63 24.98 8.15
C THR A 93 31.43 25.10 6.63
N ASP A 94 30.39 25.85 6.24
CA ASP A 94 30.09 26.27 4.86
C ASP A 94 29.88 25.14 3.84
N LEU A 95 29.42 23.97 4.27
CA LEU A 95 29.08 22.88 3.34
C LEU A 95 27.88 23.26 2.47
N THR A 96 28.03 23.11 1.16
CA THR A 96 27.04 23.46 0.13
C THR A 96 27.08 22.46 -1.02
N ASP A 97 26.02 22.42 -1.82
CA ASP A 97 25.99 21.62 -3.03
C ASP A 97 26.86 22.20 -4.15
N VAL A 98 27.29 21.31 -5.04
CA VAL A 98 27.93 21.66 -6.32
C VAL A 98 27.04 21.12 -7.43
N LYS A 99 26.61 22.01 -8.32
CA LYS A 99 25.63 21.71 -9.39
C LYS A 99 26.28 21.57 -10.76
N ASP A 100 25.70 20.69 -11.56
CA ASP A 100 25.77 20.63 -13.03
C ASP A 100 24.41 21.05 -13.62
N GLU A 101 24.23 21.05 -14.95
CA GLU A 101 22.97 21.51 -15.59
C GLU A 101 21.73 20.70 -15.16
N GLU A 102 21.87 19.41 -14.82
CA GLU A 102 20.74 18.50 -14.52
C GLU A 102 20.76 17.93 -13.09
N THR A 103 21.86 18.03 -12.33
CA THR A 103 22.02 17.31 -11.06
C THR A 103 22.99 18.00 -10.09
N ALA A 104 22.96 17.65 -8.80
CA ALA A 104 23.82 18.23 -7.78
C ALA A 104 24.41 17.18 -6.83
N ILE A 105 25.66 17.39 -6.41
CA ILE A 105 26.32 16.63 -5.34
C ILE A 105 26.30 17.43 -4.04
N TYR A 106 25.86 16.79 -2.96
CA TYR A 106 25.71 17.36 -1.63
C TYR A 106 26.64 16.69 -0.62
N PRO A 107 27.41 17.46 0.16
CA PRO A 107 28.02 16.95 1.38
C PRO A 107 26.94 16.57 2.39
N TRP A 108 27.05 15.38 2.96
CA TRP A 108 25.97 14.77 3.71
C TRP A 108 26.43 14.03 4.98
N ILE A 109 25.83 14.36 6.11
CA ILE A 109 26.02 13.62 7.37
C ILE A 109 24.86 12.65 7.59
N THR A 110 25.17 11.35 7.62
CA THR A 110 24.16 10.31 7.84
C THR A 110 23.57 10.32 9.25
N VAL A 111 22.44 9.62 9.44
CA VAL A 111 21.82 9.40 10.77
C VAL A 111 22.82 8.85 11.80
N ASN A 112 23.72 7.97 11.36
CA ASN A 112 24.72 7.34 12.22
C ASN A 112 25.95 8.24 12.47
N GLY A 113 26.03 9.39 11.81
CA GLY A 113 27.12 10.36 11.99
C GLY A 113 28.31 10.13 11.06
N PHE A 114 28.13 9.37 9.99
CA PHE A 114 29.14 9.25 8.93
C PHE A 114 29.04 10.43 7.96
N PHE A 115 30.18 11.01 7.60
CA PHE A 115 30.28 12.03 6.56
C PHE A 115 30.49 11.35 5.21
N GLN A 116 29.67 11.71 4.23
CA GLN A 116 29.61 11.10 2.89
C GLN A 116 28.96 12.10 1.91
N PHE A 117 28.70 11.68 0.67
CA PHE A 117 28.10 12.54 -0.35
C PHE A 117 26.81 11.93 -0.90
N PHE A 118 25.90 12.81 -1.33
CA PHE A 118 24.60 12.47 -1.93
C PHE A 118 24.47 13.13 -3.30
N ILE A 119 24.02 12.42 -4.33
CA ILE A 119 23.68 13.00 -5.64
C ILE A 119 22.15 13.04 -5.76
N GLY A 120 21.58 14.18 -6.18
CA GLY A 120 20.16 14.33 -6.43
C GLY A 120 19.73 15.80 -6.61
N ASP A 121 18.42 16.06 -6.54
CA ASP A 121 17.87 17.40 -6.80
C ASP A 121 17.82 18.30 -5.55
N GLU A 122 17.62 17.70 -4.37
CA GLU A 122 17.56 18.40 -3.09
C GLU A 122 18.13 17.57 -1.94
N LEU A 123 18.80 18.25 -1.01
CA LEU A 123 19.27 17.62 0.23
C LEU A 123 18.09 17.19 1.12
N PRO A 124 18.01 15.92 1.57
CA PRO A 124 16.90 15.46 2.40
C PRO A 124 16.90 16.13 3.79
N ALA A 125 16.18 17.25 3.95
CA ALA A 125 16.12 18.04 5.18
C ALA A 125 15.68 17.24 6.43
N THR A 126 14.95 16.14 6.23
CA THR A 126 14.52 15.21 7.30
C THR A 126 15.68 14.48 8.00
N ASN A 127 16.87 14.44 7.40
CA ASN A 127 18.05 13.88 8.04
C ASN A 127 18.61 14.79 9.14
N TYR A 128 18.49 16.10 8.95
CA TYR A 128 18.95 17.11 9.89
C TYR A 128 17.84 17.48 10.89
N ILE A 129 16.62 17.77 10.42
CA ILE A 129 15.47 18.08 11.30
C ILE A 129 14.63 16.82 11.54
N VAL A 130 14.91 16.15 12.65
CA VAL A 130 14.38 14.80 12.92
C VAL A 130 13.03 14.81 13.61
N ARG A 131 12.90 15.63 14.65
CA ARG A 131 11.65 15.81 15.38
C ARG A 131 11.19 17.23 15.16
N ARG A 132 9.89 17.37 14.95
CA ARG A 132 9.14 18.61 14.92
C ARG A 132 7.78 18.26 15.45
N HIS A 133 7.34 18.88 16.53
CA HIS A 133 6.01 18.64 17.09
C HIS A 133 5.45 19.88 17.76
N ILE A 134 4.14 20.03 17.66
CA ILE A 134 3.37 21.10 18.29
C ILE A 134 2.82 20.57 19.62
N ASP A 135 3.26 21.17 20.72
CA ASP A 135 2.86 20.79 22.09
C ASP A 135 1.54 21.46 22.50
N LYS A 136 1.35 22.73 22.14
CA LYS A 136 0.11 23.50 22.34
C LYS A 136 -0.11 24.43 21.15
N MET A 137 -1.37 24.68 20.84
CA MET A 137 -1.77 25.60 19.78
C MET A 137 -3.08 26.29 20.19
N LYS A 138 -3.15 27.61 20.00
CA LYS A 138 -4.36 28.40 20.20
C LYS A 138 -4.54 29.32 18.99
N ILE A 139 -5.71 29.24 18.37
CA ILE A 139 -6.03 29.97 17.15
C ILE A 139 -7.40 30.62 17.36
N ASN A 140 -7.44 31.93 17.25
CA ASN A 140 -8.66 32.74 17.22
C ASN A 140 -8.33 34.08 16.55
N GLU A 141 -9.27 35.01 16.55
CA GLU A 141 -9.08 36.36 15.99
C GLU A 141 -8.08 37.24 16.74
N GLU A 142 -7.54 36.79 17.88
CA GLU A 142 -6.60 37.57 18.71
C GLU A 142 -5.17 37.01 18.68
N GLN A 143 -5.01 35.69 18.48
CA GLN A 143 -3.72 35.03 18.48
C GLN A 143 -3.71 33.77 17.60
N VAL A 144 -2.56 33.52 16.98
CA VAL A 144 -2.18 32.27 16.34
C VAL A 144 -0.91 31.79 17.03
N ARG A 145 -1.06 31.42 18.30
CA ARG A 145 0.06 31.06 19.17
C ARG A 145 0.32 29.57 19.16
N MET A 146 1.57 29.20 18.92
CA MET A 146 2.05 27.82 18.86
C MET A 146 3.26 27.65 19.75
N THR A 147 3.23 26.61 20.57
CA THR A 147 4.41 26.15 21.33
C THR A 147 4.78 24.76 20.87
N GLY A 148 6.06 24.48 20.71
CA GLY A 148 6.51 23.16 20.30
C GLY A 148 8.00 22.98 20.42
N LYS A 149 8.49 21.89 19.83
CA LYS A 149 9.92 21.59 19.78
C LYS A 149 10.30 21.02 18.43
N PHE A 150 11.50 21.38 17.99
CA PHE A 150 12.17 20.68 16.90
C PHE A 150 13.56 20.21 17.35
N SER A 151 14.16 19.32 16.58
CA SER A 151 15.49 18.80 16.92
C SER A 151 16.37 18.69 15.71
N LEU A 152 17.61 19.16 15.87
CA LEU A 152 18.68 19.02 14.93
C LEU A 152 19.55 17.83 15.29
N ARG A 153 19.95 17.04 14.30
CA ARG A 153 20.83 15.89 14.47
C ARG A 153 22.15 16.14 13.77
N ASN A 154 23.25 15.91 14.49
CA ASN A 154 24.62 16.05 14.01
C ASN A 154 25.05 17.47 13.57
N VAL A 155 24.16 18.45 13.64
CA VAL A 155 24.39 19.85 13.27
C VAL A 155 23.95 20.79 14.39
N ASN A 156 24.46 22.01 14.35
CA ASN A 156 24.25 23.05 15.34
C ASN A 156 23.35 24.16 14.79
N LEU A 157 22.34 24.56 15.56
CA LEU A 157 21.50 25.69 15.18
C LEU A 157 22.30 26.99 15.28
N ASP A 158 22.28 27.77 14.21
CA ASP A 158 22.72 29.16 14.19
C ASP A 158 21.50 30.08 14.34
N VAL A 159 20.64 30.11 13.31
CA VAL A 159 19.40 30.90 13.29
C VAL A 159 18.21 30.03 12.91
N SER A 160 17.05 30.27 13.53
CA SER A 160 15.78 29.65 13.13
C SER A 160 14.72 30.67 12.72
N SER A 161 13.89 30.28 11.76
CA SER A 161 12.74 31.05 11.31
C SER A 161 11.54 30.12 11.03
N LEU A 162 10.34 30.70 11.02
CA LEU A 162 9.18 30.11 10.40
C LEU A 162 9.00 30.69 9.00
N VAL A 163 8.62 29.85 8.04
CA VAL A 163 8.29 30.28 6.69
C VAL A 163 6.83 29.97 6.43
N ILE A 164 6.06 31.01 6.09
CA ILE A 164 4.69 30.92 5.59
C ILE A 164 4.78 30.93 4.07
N THR A 165 4.18 29.96 3.38
CA THR A 165 4.21 29.92 1.92
C THR A 165 2.90 29.41 1.34
N SER A 166 2.53 29.93 0.17
CA SER A 166 1.43 29.43 -0.65
C SER A 166 1.92 28.29 -1.55
N ARG A 167 1.04 27.33 -1.87
CA ARG A 167 1.41 26.22 -2.75
C ARG A 167 1.37 26.58 -4.23
N LEU A 168 0.45 27.47 -4.62
CA LEU A 168 0.21 27.81 -6.02
C LEU A 168 0.74 29.21 -6.35
N ALA A 169 0.39 30.22 -5.55
CA ALA A 169 0.68 31.63 -5.87
C ALA A 169 2.16 32.07 -5.67
N ASN A 170 3.09 31.12 -5.43
CA ASN A 170 4.53 31.33 -5.22
C ASN A 170 4.93 32.45 -4.22
N ASN A 171 4.07 32.73 -3.24
CA ASN A 171 4.31 33.73 -2.20
C ASN A 171 5.00 33.09 -0.98
N ALA A 172 5.94 33.80 -0.36
CA ALA A 172 6.60 33.36 0.88
C ALA A 172 6.88 34.52 1.84
N LYS A 173 6.76 34.27 3.14
CA LYS A 173 7.10 35.21 4.21
C LYS A 173 7.89 34.50 5.32
N ILE A 174 9.04 35.06 5.66
CA ILE A 174 9.95 34.53 6.69
C ILE A 174 9.75 35.33 7.98
N ILE A 175 9.62 34.62 9.10
CA ILE A 175 9.39 35.16 10.43
C ILE A 175 10.49 34.65 11.36
N PRO A 176 11.22 35.51 12.08
CA PRO A 176 12.21 35.06 13.07
C PRO A 176 11.58 34.15 14.13
N LEU A 177 12.23 33.03 14.43
CA LEU A 177 11.80 32.07 15.44
C LEU A 177 12.86 32.01 16.55
N ASN A 178 12.54 32.57 17.71
CA ASN A 178 13.44 32.55 18.87
C ASN A 178 13.43 31.18 19.56
N ALA A 179 14.07 30.19 18.95
CA ALA A 179 14.14 28.85 19.49
C ALA A 179 15.20 28.74 20.59
N THR A 180 14.82 28.22 21.74
CA THR A 180 15.70 28.07 22.91
C THR A 180 16.19 26.64 23.06
N PHE A 181 17.47 26.45 23.40
CA PHE A 181 18.01 25.12 23.64
C PHE A 181 17.30 24.44 24.82
N PHE A 182 16.81 23.21 24.61
CA PHE A 182 16.04 22.47 25.60
C PHE A 182 16.82 21.26 26.17
N SER A 183 17.43 20.44 25.32
CA SER A 183 18.17 19.25 25.75
C SER A 183 19.06 18.67 24.65
N LYS A 184 20.04 17.83 25.01
CA LYS A 184 20.87 17.04 24.06
C LYS A 184 20.77 15.55 24.38
N SER A 185 20.60 14.72 23.35
CA SER A 185 20.73 13.26 23.44
C SER A 185 22.14 12.85 23.01
N LYS A 186 22.97 12.35 23.94
CA LYS A 186 24.32 11.87 23.64
C LYS A 186 24.32 10.69 22.67
N LYS A 187 23.44 9.70 22.86
CA LYS A 187 23.34 8.49 22.02
C LYS A 187 23.09 8.78 20.54
N THR A 188 22.32 9.82 20.24
CA THR A 188 21.89 10.14 18.86
C THR A 188 22.48 11.45 18.34
N ASN A 189 23.36 12.09 19.09
CA ASN A 189 23.86 13.46 18.87
C ASN A 189 22.78 14.43 18.37
N THR A 190 21.62 14.41 19.06
CA THR A 190 20.45 15.20 18.68
C THR A 190 20.24 16.32 19.70
N LYS A 191 20.19 17.57 19.25
CA LYS A 191 19.90 18.76 20.05
C LYS A 191 18.45 19.16 19.84
N VAL A 192 17.73 19.40 20.94
CA VAL A 192 16.31 19.75 20.94
C VAL A 192 16.17 21.23 21.28
N TYR A 193 15.38 21.94 20.49
CA TYR A 193 15.07 23.35 20.66
C TYR A 193 13.57 23.52 20.87
N ALA A 194 13.18 24.35 21.82
CA ALA A 194 11.80 24.70 22.12
C ALA A 194 11.46 26.07 21.52
N PHE A 195 10.23 26.24 21.06
CA PHE A 195 9.74 27.51 20.53
C PHE A 195 8.35 27.85 21.10
N ASP A 196 8.08 29.15 21.18
CA ASP A 196 6.79 29.76 21.48
C ASP A 196 6.67 31.00 20.60
N ILE A 197 5.68 31.02 19.71
CA ILE A 197 5.52 32.09 18.74
C ILE A 197 4.04 32.35 18.46
N ASP A 198 3.70 33.62 18.31
CA ASP A 198 2.40 34.07 17.80
C ASP A 198 2.59 34.69 16.43
N ILE A 199 1.91 34.14 15.42
CA ILE A 199 2.08 34.54 14.02
C ILE A 199 0.89 35.33 13.46
N ILE A 200 -0.07 35.75 14.29
CA ILE A 200 -1.34 36.32 13.80
C ILE A 200 -1.15 37.51 12.87
N GLU A 201 -0.30 38.48 13.23
CA GLU A 201 -0.06 39.68 12.41
C GLU A 201 0.66 39.32 11.11
N SER A 202 1.66 38.43 11.17
CA SER A 202 2.36 37.97 9.97
C SER A 202 1.45 37.19 9.03
N LEU A 203 0.52 36.40 9.57
CA LEU A 203 -0.46 35.64 8.81
C LEU A 203 -1.51 36.57 8.17
N ARG A 204 -2.02 37.56 8.91
CA ARG A 204 -2.96 38.57 8.39
C ARG A 204 -2.36 39.41 7.27
N ASP A 205 -1.09 39.78 7.41
CA ASP A 205 -0.34 40.48 6.36
C ASP A 205 -0.15 39.56 5.15
N PHE A 206 0.25 38.30 5.35
CA PHE A 206 0.39 37.32 4.26
C PHE A 206 -0.94 37.09 3.50
N MET A 207 -2.08 37.15 4.20
CA MET A 207 -3.42 37.02 3.61
C MET A 207 -3.81 38.18 2.67
N THR A 208 -3.05 39.28 2.64
CA THR A 208 -3.32 40.39 1.71
C THR A 208 -2.95 40.06 0.28
N ASN A 209 -2.02 39.11 0.07
CA ASN A 209 -1.62 38.63 -1.25
C ASN A 209 -2.78 37.98 -2.01
N ASP A 210 -2.66 37.91 -3.33
CA ASP A 210 -3.56 37.14 -4.19
C ASP A 210 -3.23 35.65 -4.12
N PHE A 211 -4.27 34.83 -4.21
CA PHE A 211 -4.18 33.38 -4.10
C PHE A 211 -5.03 32.74 -5.20
N ASP A 212 -4.54 31.64 -5.73
CA ASP A 212 -5.31 30.83 -6.68
C ASP A 212 -6.47 30.10 -5.97
N PRO A 213 -7.52 29.71 -6.71
CA PRO A 213 -8.53 28.80 -6.21
C PRO A 213 -7.88 27.51 -5.67
N GLU A 214 -8.33 27.03 -4.51
CA GLU A 214 -7.78 25.86 -3.79
C GLU A 214 -6.36 26.02 -3.22
N ASP A 215 -5.76 27.22 -3.23
CA ASP A 215 -4.46 27.44 -2.63
C ASP A 215 -4.47 27.17 -1.11
N VAL A 216 -3.32 26.73 -0.61
CA VAL A 216 -3.11 26.31 0.77
C VAL A 216 -1.87 26.99 1.31
N ILE A 217 -1.97 27.52 2.53
CA ILE A 217 -0.82 28.06 3.25
C ILE A 217 -0.15 26.93 4.02
N ASP A 218 1.11 26.66 3.72
CA ASP A 218 1.95 25.75 4.49
C ASP A 218 2.89 26.53 5.42
N ILE A 219 3.15 25.96 6.60
CA ILE A 219 4.10 26.50 7.57
C ILE A 219 5.32 25.59 7.63
N PHE A 220 6.52 26.16 7.51
CA PHE A 220 7.79 25.44 7.65
C PHE A 220 8.58 25.97 8.84
N ILE A 221 9.32 25.07 9.50
CA ILE A 221 10.48 25.46 10.30
C ILE A 221 11.68 25.46 9.35
N GLN A 222 12.41 26.57 9.34
CA GLN A 222 13.67 26.72 8.65
C GLN A 222 14.78 26.91 9.70
N ALA A 223 15.85 26.14 9.57
CA ALA A 223 17.01 26.19 10.44
C ALA A 223 18.27 26.42 9.60
N LYS A 224 18.90 27.57 9.78
CA LYS A 224 20.26 27.81 9.35
C LYS A 224 21.19 27.17 10.39
N THR A 225 22.10 26.33 9.93
CA THR A 225 23.04 25.62 10.80
C THR A 225 24.45 26.12 10.58
N VAL A 226 25.31 25.94 11.59
CA VAL A 226 26.73 26.36 11.50
C VAL A 226 27.45 25.60 10.38
N GLU A 227 27.10 24.33 10.19
CA GLU A 227 27.80 23.44 9.25
C GLU A 227 27.37 23.61 7.79
N LEU A 228 26.17 24.15 7.52
CA LEU A 228 25.58 24.17 6.18
C LEU A 228 25.43 25.60 5.68
N ARG A 229 25.76 25.85 4.41
CA ARG A 229 25.60 27.15 3.77
C ARG A 229 24.13 27.48 3.49
N GLU A 230 23.37 26.51 3.01
CA GLU A 230 21.92 26.70 2.78
C GLU A 230 21.10 26.24 3.98
N PRO A 231 20.00 26.93 4.32
CA PRO A 231 19.17 26.56 5.45
C PRO A 231 18.34 25.31 5.13
N VAL A 232 18.20 24.42 6.12
CA VAL A 232 17.32 23.25 5.99
C VAL A 232 15.91 23.59 6.44
N ARG A 233 14.90 23.23 5.63
CA ARG A 233 13.48 23.50 5.91
C ARG A 233 12.65 22.23 6.01
N VAL A 234 11.66 22.21 6.91
CA VAL A 234 10.70 21.12 7.02
C VAL A 234 9.32 21.65 7.43
N LYS A 235 8.25 21.12 6.83
CA LYS A 235 6.87 21.50 7.18
C LYS A 235 6.60 21.29 8.67
N LEU A 236 6.16 22.31 9.39
CA LEU A 236 5.79 22.21 10.81
C LEU A 236 4.62 21.21 10.96
N GLY A 237 4.69 20.29 11.91
CA GLY A 237 3.71 19.19 11.98
C GLY A 237 3.82 18.31 13.21
N ASN A 238 3.26 17.11 13.13
CA ASN A 238 3.18 16.10 14.20
C ASN A 238 2.65 16.65 15.53
N PRO A 239 1.42 17.19 15.56
CA PRO A 239 0.84 17.72 16.79
C PRO A 239 0.68 16.63 17.85
N ARG A 240 0.74 17.03 19.13
CA ARG A 240 0.22 16.19 20.22
C ARG A 240 -1.24 15.82 19.95
N VAL A 241 -1.67 14.66 20.44
CA VAL A 241 -3.06 14.17 20.30
C VAL A 241 -4.08 15.22 20.71
N ILE A 242 -3.80 15.92 21.81
CA ILE A 242 -4.71 16.90 22.36
C ILE A 242 -4.83 18.15 21.47
N VAL A 243 -3.73 18.55 20.83
CA VAL A 243 -3.69 19.66 19.86
C VAL A 243 -4.53 19.32 18.64
N GLU A 244 -4.36 18.14 18.08
CA GLU A 244 -5.17 17.67 16.95
C GLU A 244 -6.66 17.52 17.31
N ARG A 245 -6.97 16.99 18.50
CA ARG A 245 -8.35 16.80 18.96
C ARG A 245 -9.08 18.14 19.09
N PHE A 246 -8.39 19.14 19.64
CA PHE A 246 -8.97 20.45 19.91
C PHE A 246 -8.57 21.51 18.87
N LEU A 247 -8.00 21.11 17.73
CA LEU A 247 -7.69 22.03 16.64
C LEU A 247 -9.00 22.67 16.17
N ARG A 248 -9.06 23.97 16.36
CA ARG A 248 -10.18 24.85 16.01
C ARG A 248 -9.65 26.27 15.96
N GLY A 249 -10.38 27.12 15.27
CA GLY A 249 -10.02 28.53 15.13
C GLY A 249 -10.19 28.95 13.68
N GLU A 250 -10.28 30.24 13.50
CA GLU A 250 -10.39 30.91 12.23
C GLU A 250 -9.73 32.28 12.45
N VAL A 251 -8.99 32.75 11.46
CA VAL A 251 -8.47 34.11 11.42
C VAL A 251 -9.02 34.76 10.18
N SER A 252 -9.66 35.90 10.33
CA SER A 252 -10.19 36.66 9.20
C SER A 252 -9.44 37.98 9.02
N LYS A 253 -9.44 38.45 7.77
CA LYS A 253 -8.97 39.76 7.37
C LYS A 253 -10.00 40.37 6.43
N LYS A 254 -10.58 41.50 6.84
CA LYS A 254 -11.47 42.30 6.00
C LYS A 254 -10.61 43.13 5.04
N MET A 255 -10.95 43.07 3.76
CA MET A 255 -10.46 43.94 2.68
C MET A 255 -11.63 44.81 2.20
N GLU A 256 -11.41 45.70 1.22
CA GLU A 256 -12.44 46.66 0.76
C GLU A 256 -13.73 45.96 0.31
N ASN A 257 -13.64 44.95 -0.57
CA ASN A 257 -14.80 44.27 -1.17
C ASN A 257 -14.94 42.78 -0.81
N GLN A 258 -14.02 42.25 0.00
CA GLN A 258 -14.00 40.84 0.36
C GLN A 258 -13.46 40.60 1.77
N VAL A 259 -13.82 39.46 2.35
CA VAL A 259 -13.25 38.95 3.61
C VAL A 259 -12.50 37.67 3.29
N LYS A 260 -11.19 37.64 3.55
CA LYS A 260 -10.40 36.41 3.49
C LYS A 260 -10.38 35.78 4.89
N SER A 261 -10.56 34.47 4.99
CA SER A 261 -10.37 33.73 6.24
C SER A 261 -9.52 32.50 6.05
N VAL A 262 -8.71 32.19 7.05
CA VAL A 262 -7.84 31.01 7.05
C VAL A 262 -8.23 30.06 8.18
N THR A 263 -8.40 28.78 7.83
CA THR A 263 -8.78 27.72 8.77
C THR A 263 -7.67 26.67 8.87
N PRO A 264 -7.18 26.36 10.08
CA PRO A 264 -6.09 25.41 10.28
C PRO A 264 -6.56 23.97 10.07
N TYR A 265 -5.71 23.15 9.46
CA TYR A 265 -5.89 21.70 9.39
C TYR A 265 -4.55 20.98 9.43
N PHE A 266 -4.58 19.67 9.66
CA PHE A 266 -3.40 18.82 9.52
C PHE A 266 -3.53 17.95 8.28
N THR A 267 -2.52 17.97 7.41
CA THR A 267 -2.48 17.15 6.20
C THR A 267 -2.56 15.65 6.52
N LEU A 268 -3.23 14.86 5.67
CA LEU A 268 -3.48 13.42 5.92
C LEU A 268 -2.19 12.59 6.07
N LYS A 269 -1.28 12.66 5.08
CA LYS A 269 -0.06 11.83 5.03
C LYS A 269 1.01 12.30 6.01
N GLY A 270 1.30 13.60 6.03
CA GLY A 270 2.41 14.18 6.79
C GLY A 270 2.04 14.74 8.16
N ARG A 271 0.74 14.92 8.45
CA ARG A 271 0.23 15.58 9.66
C ARG A 271 0.90 16.93 9.90
N ASN A 272 1.22 17.60 8.79
CA ASN A 272 1.79 18.94 8.76
C ASN A 272 0.67 19.97 8.92
N LEU A 273 0.95 21.02 9.68
CA LEU A 273 0.06 22.15 9.86
C LEU A 273 0.00 22.94 8.55
N SER A 274 -1.21 23.14 8.07
CA SER A 274 -1.52 23.96 6.92
C SER A 274 -2.79 24.76 7.20
N PHE A 275 -3.05 25.81 6.42
CA PHE A 275 -4.28 26.58 6.48
C PHE A 275 -4.98 26.56 5.13
N LYS A 276 -6.28 26.24 5.14
CA LYS A 276 -7.17 26.45 4.00
C LYS A 276 -7.51 27.93 3.93
N ILE A 277 -7.44 28.51 2.74
CA ILE A 277 -7.82 29.89 2.48
C ILE A 277 -9.26 29.89 1.95
N ASN A 278 -10.09 30.78 2.50
CA ASN A 278 -11.43 31.04 2.00
C ASN A 278 -11.55 32.53 1.70
N ALA A 279 -12.20 32.88 0.60
CA ALA A 279 -12.51 34.26 0.24
C ALA A 279 -14.03 34.40 0.12
N TYR A 280 -14.57 35.44 0.74
CA TYR A 280 -16.01 35.70 0.77
C TYR A 280 -16.29 37.12 0.31
N THR A 281 -17.45 37.33 -0.31
CA THR A 281 -18.02 38.69 -0.35
C THR A 281 -18.40 39.14 1.07
N THR A 282 -18.38 40.45 1.31
CA THR A 282 -18.75 41.03 2.62
C THR A 282 -20.13 40.54 3.08
N GLU A 283 -21.11 40.50 2.18
CA GLU A 283 -22.47 40.01 2.44
C GLU A 283 -22.50 38.54 2.88
N SER A 284 -21.72 37.69 2.21
CA SER A 284 -21.64 36.25 2.53
C SER A 284 -21.03 36.02 3.91
N TYR A 285 -20.00 36.80 4.26
CA TYR A 285 -19.39 36.74 5.59
C TYR A 285 -20.33 37.24 6.68
N GLU A 286 -21.09 38.31 6.44
CA GLU A 286 -22.12 38.77 7.37
C GLU A 286 -23.24 37.74 7.57
N ALA A 287 -23.66 37.07 6.51
CA ALA A 287 -24.63 35.98 6.57
C ALA A 287 -24.10 34.79 7.39
N TYR A 288 -22.82 34.43 7.22
CA TYR A 288 -22.14 33.47 8.09
C TYR A 288 -22.22 33.89 9.56
N LEU A 289 -21.79 35.11 9.91
CA LEU A 289 -21.84 35.61 11.29
C LEU A 289 -23.27 35.60 11.87
N LYS A 290 -24.27 35.99 11.06
CA LYS A 290 -25.69 35.96 11.44
C LYS A 290 -26.19 34.54 11.71
N SER A 291 -25.84 33.58 10.85
CA SER A 291 -26.16 32.15 11.03
C SER A 291 -25.53 31.58 12.31
N MET A 292 -24.33 32.07 12.67
CA MET A 292 -23.63 31.68 13.88
C MET A 292 -24.26 32.24 15.16
N LYS A 293 -24.87 33.43 15.11
CA LYS A 293 -25.60 34.05 16.24
C LYS A 293 -26.97 33.43 16.51
N ARG A 294 -27.62 32.81 15.52
CA ARG A 294 -28.92 32.14 15.71
C ARG A 294 -28.79 30.97 16.71
N SER A 295 -29.61 31.01 17.77
CA SER A 295 -29.73 29.92 18.76
C SER A 295 -30.34 28.69 18.09
N SER A 296 -29.84 27.50 18.40
CA SER A 296 -30.27 26.23 17.81
C SER A 296 -31.68 25.79 18.22
N ASN A 297 -32.37 26.55 19.06
CA ASN A 297 -33.49 26.06 19.88
C ASN A 297 -34.88 26.59 19.51
N LEU A 298 -35.08 27.23 18.35
CA LEU A 298 -36.43 27.55 17.87
C LEU A 298 -36.54 27.29 16.36
N PHE A 299 -36.79 26.04 15.98
CA PHE A 299 -37.36 25.76 14.67
C PHE A 299 -38.61 24.90 14.82
N VAL A 300 -39.73 25.50 14.41
CA VAL A 300 -40.98 24.84 14.05
C VAL A 300 -40.62 23.65 13.15
N ARG A 301 -41.08 22.45 13.52
CA ARG A 301 -40.86 21.22 12.76
C ARG A 301 -41.57 21.39 11.41
N ASN A 302 -40.85 21.85 10.39
CA ASN A 302 -41.41 21.98 9.05
C ASN A 302 -41.85 20.59 8.57
N LYS A 303 -43.08 20.45 8.04
CA LYS A 303 -43.57 19.15 7.55
C LYS A 303 -42.70 18.63 6.40
N LYS A 304 -42.20 19.52 5.54
CA LYS A 304 -41.38 19.22 4.35
C LYS A 304 -39.89 19.19 4.68
N LYS A 305 -39.17 18.23 4.11
CA LYS A 305 -37.74 18.01 4.36
C LYS A 305 -36.88 18.86 3.44
N ILE A 306 -35.75 19.33 3.97
CA ILE A 306 -34.76 20.08 3.20
C ILE A 306 -33.63 19.13 2.81
N TRP A 307 -33.40 18.99 1.52
CA TRP A 307 -32.37 18.17 0.91
C TRP A 307 -31.34 19.07 0.22
N ILE A 308 -30.07 18.83 0.52
CA ILE A 308 -28.96 19.44 -0.20
C ILE A 308 -28.26 18.33 -0.97
N VAL A 309 -28.07 18.53 -2.26
CA VAL A 309 -27.39 17.60 -3.16
C VAL A 309 -26.21 18.32 -3.79
N GLY A 310 -25.09 17.62 -3.97
CA GLY A 310 -23.96 18.18 -4.69
C GLY A 310 -22.81 17.20 -4.86
N GLU A 311 -21.82 17.59 -5.65
CA GLU A 311 -20.64 16.76 -5.96
C GLU A 311 -19.39 17.45 -5.41
N LYS A 312 -18.61 18.08 -6.29
CA LYS A 312 -17.72 19.18 -5.93
C LYS A 312 -18.47 20.48 -6.22
N TYR A 313 -18.14 21.56 -5.53
CA TYR A 313 -18.83 22.84 -5.71
C TYR A 313 -18.81 23.36 -7.16
N TYR A 314 -17.88 22.92 -8.01
CA TYR A 314 -17.83 23.29 -9.44
C TYR A 314 -18.34 22.20 -10.39
N LYS A 315 -18.82 21.04 -9.90
CA LYS A 315 -19.25 19.90 -10.73
C LYS A 315 -20.74 19.56 -10.59
N ALA A 316 -21.34 19.15 -11.69
CA ALA A 316 -22.67 18.59 -11.82
C ALA A 316 -22.75 17.69 -13.05
N GLN A 317 -22.24 16.46 -12.93
CA GLN A 317 -22.20 15.50 -14.05
C GLN A 317 -22.35 14.03 -13.61
N ASP A 318 -22.49 13.75 -12.33
CA ASP A 318 -22.40 12.40 -11.76
C ASP A 318 -23.65 12.05 -10.92
N ASN A 319 -23.58 11.05 -10.05
CA ASN A 319 -24.67 10.57 -9.21
C ASN A 319 -25.43 11.68 -8.45
N GLY A 320 -24.74 12.77 -8.08
CA GLY A 320 -25.36 13.94 -7.45
C GLY A 320 -26.35 14.62 -8.38
N LEU A 321 -25.95 14.91 -9.62
CA LEU A 321 -26.84 15.45 -10.64
C LEU A 321 -28.05 14.53 -10.90
N HIS A 322 -27.82 13.23 -11.11
CA HIS A 322 -28.89 12.29 -11.43
C HIS A 322 -29.92 12.18 -10.29
N PHE A 323 -29.45 12.06 -9.05
CA PHE A 323 -30.33 12.05 -7.89
C PHE A 323 -31.11 13.35 -7.73
N PHE A 324 -30.47 14.50 -7.96
CA PHE A 324 -31.14 15.80 -7.93
C PHE A 324 -32.25 15.90 -8.99
N LYS A 325 -31.98 15.49 -10.22
CA LYS A 325 -32.98 15.45 -11.32
C LYS A 325 -34.17 14.58 -10.93
N TYR A 326 -33.94 13.36 -10.44
CA TYR A 326 -35.00 12.47 -9.96
C TYR A 326 -35.86 13.14 -8.89
N MET A 327 -35.22 13.70 -7.85
CA MET A 327 -35.91 14.33 -6.74
C MET A 327 -36.75 15.55 -7.18
N ARG A 328 -36.22 16.39 -8.08
CA ARG A 328 -36.94 17.57 -8.58
C ARG A 328 -38.13 17.22 -9.48
N THR A 329 -38.07 16.08 -10.17
CA THR A 329 -39.12 15.64 -11.11
C THR A 329 -40.18 14.76 -10.44
N HIS A 330 -39.79 13.87 -9.53
CA HIS A 330 -40.68 12.88 -8.91
C HIS A 330 -41.15 13.28 -7.50
N HIS A 331 -40.39 14.15 -6.82
CA HIS A 331 -40.71 14.67 -5.49
C HIS A 331 -40.71 16.20 -5.44
N PRO A 332 -41.48 16.89 -6.33
CA PRO A 332 -41.51 18.35 -6.38
C PRO A 332 -42.04 18.99 -5.08
N GLU A 333 -42.72 18.22 -4.24
CA GLU A 333 -43.18 18.63 -2.92
C GLU A 333 -42.06 18.86 -1.92
N GLU A 334 -40.91 18.21 -2.07
CA GLU A 334 -39.75 18.33 -1.19
C GLU A 334 -38.88 19.55 -1.53
N LYS A 335 -38.18 20.09 -0.52
CA LYS A 335 -37.28 21.23 -0.71
C LYS A 335 -35.88 20.74 -1.04
N VAL A 336 -35.63 20.50 -2.32
CA VAL A 336 -34.39 19.92 -2.82
C VAL A 336 -33.56 20.99 -3.50
N TYR A 337 -32.32 21.18 -3.05
CA TYR A 337 -31.39 22.18 -3.55
C TYR A 337 -30.09 21.56 -4.06
N TYR A 338 -29.53 22.12 -5.14
CA TYR A 338 -28.21 21.74 -5.64
C TYR A 338 -27.19 22.84 -5.35
N VAL A 339 -26.02 22.47 -4.80
CA VAL A 339 -24.92 23.41 -4.53
C VAL A 339 -23.95 23.45 -5.70
N ILE A 340 -23.77 24.63 -6.30
CA ILE A 340 -22.82 24.83 -7.40
C ILE A 340 -22.27 26.26 -7.44
N ASP A 341 -21.05 26.45 -7.92
CA ASP A 341 -20.42 27.75 -8.11
C ASP A 341 -21.09 28.54 -9.26
N ARG A 342 -21.18 29.88 -9.11
CA ARG A 342 -21.78 30.77 -10.13
C ARG A 342 -21.03 30.73 -11.45
N ASN A 343 -19.72 30.49 -11.40
CA ASN A 343 -18.83 30.50 -12.57
C ASN A 343 -18.56 29.08 -13.11
N SER A 344 -19.20 28.05 -12.56
CA SER A 344 -19.06 26.70 -13.09
C SER A 344 -19.65 26.59 -14.50
N SER A 345 -18.88 26.04 -15.44
CA SER A 345 -19.35 25.70 -16.78
C SER A 345 -20.44 24.62 -16.78
N GLU A 346 -20.57 23.85 -15.69
CA GLU A 346 -21.57 22.79 -15.49
C GLU A 346 -22.87 23.29 -14.84
N LEU A 347 -22.97 24.60 -14.51
CA LEU A 347 -24.21 25.21 -13.99
C LEU A 347 -25.40 24.97 -14.93
N LYS A 348 -25.15 24.94 -16.24
CA LYS A 348 -26.15 24.64 -17.28
C LYS A 348 -26.84 23.28 -17.09
N ASN A 349 -26.18 22.32 -16.42
CA ASN A 349 -26.72 20.97 -16.22
C ASN A 349 -27.81 20.92 -15.14
N VAL A 350 -27.79 21.87 -14.19
CA VAL A 350 -28.73 21.94 -13.05
C VAL A 350 -29.75 23.06 -13.19
N ALA A 351 -29.43 24.13 -13.93
CA ALA A 351 -30.30 25.30 -14.15
C ALA A 351 -31.75 24.96 -14.55
N PRO A 352 -32.01 23.99 -15.46
CA PRO A 352 -33.36 23.64 -15.88
C PRO A 352 -34.27 23.11 -14.76
N PHE A 353 -33.72 22.61 -13.65
CA PHE A 353 -34.49 21.97 -12.57
C PHE A 353 -34.80 22.92 -11.38
N GLY A 354 -34.28 24.15 -11.42
CA GLY A 354 -34.48 25.18 -10.38
C GLY A 354 -33.79 24.85 -9.05
N ASN A 355 -34.12 25.58 -7.97
CA ASN A 355 -33.59 25.39 -6.61
C ASN A 355 -32.05 25.28 -6.52
N ILE A 356 -31.35 26.20 -7.15
CA ILE A 356 -29.88 26.26 -7.06
C ILE A 356 -29.48 27.12 -5.86
N ILE A 357 -28.49 26.64 -5.11
CA ILE A 357 -27.77 27.40 -4.10
C ILE A 357 -26.37 27.64 -4.62
N TYR A 358 -26.01 28.91 -4.75
CA TYR A 358 -24.67 29.25 -5.17
C TYR A 358 -23.67 28.99 -4.04
N TYR A 359 -22.55 28.34 -4.38
CA TYR A 359 -21.47 28.08 -3.42
C TYR A 359 -21.06 29.39 -2.72
N GLN A 360 -20.85 29.31 -1.40
CA GLN A 360 -20.57 30.45 -0.52
C GLN A 360 -21.54 31.66 -0.53
N SER A 361 -22.72 31.57 -1.16
CA SER A 361 -23.72 32.66 -1.10
C SER A 361 -24.34 32.85 0.29
N PRO A 362 -24.91 34.03 0.60
CA PRO A 362 -25.61 34.28 1.86
C PRO A 362 -26.67 33.23 2.22
N GLU A 363 -27.44 32.77 1.23
CA GLU A 363 -28.48 31.76 1.39
C GLU A 363 -27.91 30.39 1.72
N HIS A 364 -26.73 30.07 1.16
CA HIS A 364 -26.07 28.79 1.37
C HIS A 364 -25.80 28.52 2.85
N PHE A 365 -25.30 29.53 3.57
CA PHE A 365 -25.02 29.42 5.01
C PHE A 365 -26.26 29.08 5.83
N ASP A 366 -27.43 29.63 5.50
CA ASP A 366 -28.66 29.41 6.26
C ASP A 366 -29.35 28.10 5.89
N ILE A 367 -29.44 27.78 4.59
CA ILE A 367 -30.11 26.56 4.12
C ILE A 367 -29.33 25.31 4.55
N MET A 368 -27.99 25.34 4.49
CA MET A 368 -27.14 24.24 4.93
C MET A 368 -27.32 23.88 6.41
N LEU A 369 -27.52 24.88 7.30
CA LEU A 369 -27.81 24.62 8.71
C LEU A 369 -29.22 24.07 8.95
N LYS A 370 -30.16 24.30 8.03
CA LYS A 370 -31.55 23.83 8.09
C LYS A 370 -31.77 22.48 7.41
N ALA A 371 -30.78 21.98 6.68
CA ALA A 371 -30.89 20.73 5.93
C ALA A 371 -31.24 19.54 6.85
N ASP A 372 -32.18 18.71 6.40
CA ASP A 372 -32.45 17.40 7.00
C ASP A 372 -31.51 16.33 6.40
N PHE A 373 -31.15 16.49 5.13
CA PHE A 373 -30.31 15.57 4.37
C PHE A 373 -29.24 16.33 3.56
N ILE A 374 -28.02 15.79 3.56
CA ILE A 374 -26.92 16.21 2.69
C ILE A 374 -26.50 14.98 1.90
N CYS A 375 -26.66 15.02 0.59
CA CYS A 375 -26.35 13.92 -0.32
C CYS A 375 -25.16 14.33 -1.19
N SER A 376 -24.04 13.61 -1.08
CA SER A 376 -22.82 13.95 -1.81
C SER A 376 -22.14 12.73 -2.44
N THR A 377 -21.52 12.91 -3.60
CA THR A 377 -20.70 11.88 -4.27
C THR A 377 -19.26 11.85 -3.75
N HIS A 378 -18.79 12.96 -3.18
CA HIS A 378 -17.48 13.15 -2.56
C HIS A 378 -17.63 13.41 -1.05
N HIS A 379 -16.54 13.81 -0.38
CA HIS A 379 -16.61 14.27 1.01
C HIS A 379 -17.67 15.37 1.16
N PRO A 380 -18.60 15.28 2.13
CA PRO A 380 -19.64 16.29 2.32
C PRO A 380 -19.12 17.72 2.49
N GLU A 381 -17.90 17.87 3.03
CA GLU A 381 -17.20 19.15 3.20
C GLU A 381 -17.00 19.91 1.88
N GLN A 382 -16.91 19.22 0.74
CA GLN A 382 -16.71 19.82 -0.58
C GLN A 382 -17.88 20.71 -1.05
N ILE A 383 -19.04 20.60 -0.39
CA ILE A 383 -20.23 21.40 -0.69
C ILE A 383 -20.67 22.22 0.51
N TYR A 384 -19.90 22.27 1.60
CA TYR A 384 -20.17 23.18 2.70
C TYR A 384 -19.74 24.60 2.30
N PRO A 385 -20.45 25.65 2.74
CA PRO A 385 -20.02 27.02 2.48
C PRO A 385 -18.71 27.36 3.21
N ILE A 386 -18.41 26.65 4.31
CA ILE A 386 -17.20 26.81 5.10
C ILE A 386 -16.88 25.53 5.89
N ASP A 387 -15.60 25.18 5.98
CA ASP A 387 -15.10 24.02 6.73
C ASP A 387 -14.80 24.31 8.21
N SER A 388 -15.26 25.45 8.74
CA SER A 388 -14.96 25.82 10.12
C SER A 388 -15.67 24.89 11.11
N TYR A 389 -14.92 24.39 12.10
CA TYR A 389 -15.48 23.50 13.12
C TYR A 389 -16.72 24.08 13.83
N ARG A 390 -16.77 25.41 13.99
CA ARG A 390 -17.91 26.09 14.63
C ARG A 390 -19.18 25.93 13.79
N TYR A 391 -19.06 26.05 12.47
CA TYR A 391 -20.15 25.93 11.54
C TYR A 391 -20.57 24.47 11.34
N THR A 392 -19.61 23.59 11.00
CA THR A 392 -19.90 22.17 10.71
C THR A 392 -20.49 21.41 11.89
N LYS A 393 -20.17 21.80 13.13
CA LYS A 393 -20.80 21.25 14.35
C LYS A 393 -22.30 21.57 14.46
N LYS A 394 -22.75 22.70 13.90
CA LYS A 394 -24.18 23.09 13.89
C LYS A 394 -24.97 22.30 12.84
N ILE A 395 -24.34 21.77 11.79
CA ILE A 395 -25.00 20.92 10.79
C ILE A 395 -25.52 19.64 11.46
N LYS A 396 -26.86 19.43 11.43
CA LYS A 396 -27.54 18.25 12.00
C LYS A 396 -28.11 17.30 10.95
N ALA A 397 -27.99 17.65 9.67
CA ALA A 397 -28.44 16.84 8.55
C ALA A 397 -27.83 15.44 8.58
N LYS A 398 -28.61 14.44 8.14
CA LYS A 398 -28.10 13.10 7.84
C LYS A 398 -27.27 13.18 6.57
N LYS A 399 -26.06 12.63 6.60
CA LYS A 399 -25.14 12.63 5.44
C LYS A 399 -25.25 11.31 4.70
N VAL A 400 -25.73 11.37 3.46
CA VAL A 400 -25.91 10.25 2.55
C VAL A 400 -24.80 10.31 1.50
N PHE A 401 -23.95 9.30 1.48
CA PHE A 401 -22.88 9.21 0.51
C PHE A 401 -23.35 8.43 -0.72
N LEU A 402 -23.46 9.14 -1.84
CA LEU A 402 -23.98 8.62 -3.12
C LEU A 402 -22.89 7.92 -3.97
N GLN A 403 -21.63 8.04 -3.57
CA GLN A 403 -20.45 7.58 -4.30
C GLN A 403 -20.21 8.29 -5.64
N HIS A 404 -18.95 8.29 -6.09
CA HIS A 404 -18.55 8.75 -7.42
C HIS A 404 -18.50 7.62 -8.45
N GLY A 405 -18.39 6.37 -8.01
CA GLY A 405 -18.29 5.20 -8.88
C GLY A 405 -18.21 3.92 -8.06
N VAL A 406 -18.18 2.78 -8.76
CA VAL A 406 -18.07 1.46 -8.14
C VAL A 406 -16.74 1.34 -7.41
N LEU A 407 -16.79 0.95 -6.14
CA LEU A 407 -15.61 0.71 -5.31
C LEU A 407 -14.95 -0.61 -5.66
N GLY A 408 -13.65 -0.69 -5.36
CA GLY A 408 -12.98 -1.97 -5.25
C GLY A 408 -11.57 -1.92 -5.77
N LEU A 409 -11.40 -1.38 -6.98
CA LEU A 409 -10.14 -1.47 -7.71
C LEU A 409 -8.95 -0.86 -6.96
N LYS A 410 -9.13 0.31 -6.33
CA LYS A 410 -8.12 0.91 -5.45
C LYS A 410 -8.47 0.72 -3.98
N ASN A 411 -7.45 0.71 -3.13
CA ASN A 411 -7.66 0.74 -1.68
C ASN A 411 -8.10 2.15 -1.23
N LEU A 412 -9.34 2.28 -0.77
CA LEU A 412 -9.94 3.54 -0.37
C LEU A 412 -10.09 3.68 1.15
N SER A 413 -9.53 2.76 1.95
CA SER A 413 -9.60 2.82 3.42
C SER A 413 -9.01 4.11 3.99
N GLN A 414 -8.03 4.73 3.32
CA GLN A 414 -7.44 6.02 3.75
C GLN A 414 -8.22 7.26 3.28
N ILE A 415 -9.26 7.09 2.47
CA ILE A 415 -10.09 8.18 1.93
C ILE A 415 -11.51 8.10 2.47
N TYR A 416 -12.13 6.92 2.46
CA TYR A 416 -13.53 6.71 2.85
C TYR A 416 -13.72 5.85 4.11
N GLY A 417 -12.64 5.40 4.76
CA GLY A 417 -12.72 4.58 5.97
C GLY A 417 -13.41 5.31 7.13
N LYS A 418 -14.26 4.60 7.88
CA LYS A 418 -15.01 5.15 9.03
C LYS A 418 -14.12 5.68 10.16
N GLN A 419 -12.86 5.26 10.20
CA GLN A 419 -11.84 5.75 11.12
C GLN A 419 -11.36 7.18 10.83
N LEU A 420 -11.67 7.72 9.66
CA LEU A 420 -11.25 9.06 9.25
C LEU A 420 -12.17 10.11 9.90
N LYS A 421 -11.55 11.09 10.56
CA LYS A 421 -12.29 12.19 11.21
C LYS A 421 -13.04 13.06 10.19
N ASP A 422 -12.44 13.25 9.01
CA ASP A 422 -12.86 14.20 7.98
C ASP A 422 -13.78 13.55 6.92
N PHE A 423 -14.15 12.27 7.11
CA PHE A 423 -15.16 11.57 6.31
C PHE A 423 -16.29 11.04 7.19
N ASN A 424 -17.16 11.96 7.61
CA ASN A 424 -18.27 11.65 8.51
C ASN A 424 -19.58 11.48 7.74
N ILE A 425 -19.92 10.24 7.42
CA ILE A 425 -21.17 9.88 6.74
C ILE A 425 -22.08 9.06 7.66
N ASP A 426 -23.39 9.18 7.45
CA ASP A 426 -24.38 8.42 8.22
C ASP A 426 -24.85 7.18 7.46
N LEU A 427 -25.09 7.33 6.14
CA LEU A 427 -25.57 6.28 5.25
C LEU A 427 -24.65 6.19 4.02
N PHE A 428 -24.14 5.00 3.75
CA PHE A 428 -23.29 4.66 2.61
C PHE A 428 -24.14 3.90 1.58
N ILE A 429 -24.27 4.45 0.38
CA ILE A 429 -24.96 3.80 -0.74
C ILE A 429 -23.99 2.93 -1.52
N THR A 430 -24.42 1.73 -1.93
CA THR A 430 -23.64 0.76 -2.72
C THR A 430 -24.46 0.24 -3.88
N SER A 431 -23.78 -0.12 -4.98
CA SER A 431 -24.43 -0.66 -6.17
C SER A 431 -24.70 -2.17 -6.09
N SER A 432 -23.93 -2.90 -5.30
CA SER A 432 -24.11 -4.34 -5.10
C SER A 432 -23.81 -4.83 -3.68
N GLU A 433 -24.23 -6.06 -3.38
CA GLU A 433 -23.85 -6.74 -2.14
C GLU A 433 -22.33 -6.96 -2.03
N ARG A 434 -21.63 -7.13 -3.17
CA ARG A 434 -20.16 -7.24 -3.18
C ARG A 434 -19.49 -5.94 -2.73
N GLU A 435 -19.95 -4.78 -3.19
CA GLU A 435 -19.46 -3.49 -2.67
C GLU A 435 -19.78 -3.30 -1.19
N LYS A 436 -20.99 -3.67 -0.76
CA LYS A 436 -21.35 -3.60 0.67
C LYS A 436 -20.40 -4.41 1.56
N GLN A 437 -19.93 -5.57 1.10
CA GLN A 437 -18.90 -6.34 1.83
C GLN A 437 -17.59 -5.56 1.96
N ILE A 438 -17.15 -4.84 0.92
CA ILE A 438 -15.95 -3.98 0.97
C ILE A 438 -16.14 -2.86 2.00
N VAL A 439 -17.29 -2.19 1.97
CA VAL A 439 -17.60 -1.07 2.88
C VAL A 439 -17.69 -1.55 4.33
N GLU A 440 -18.25 -2.74 4.58
CA GLU A 440 -18.35 -3.32 5.92
C GLU A 440 -16.98 -3.80 6.44
N ARG A 441 -16.27 -4.62 5.64
CA ARG A 441 -15.03 -5.28 6.04
C ARG A 441 -13.83 -4.33 6.05
N ASP A 442 -13.63 -3.58 4.97
CA ASP A 442 -12.39 -2.84 4.72
C ASP A 442 -12.48 -1.35 5.09
N LEU A 443 -13.68 -0.77 4.97
CA LEU A 443 -13.94 0.62 5.38
C LEU A 443 -14.52 0.72 6.80
N GLY A 444 -14.95 -0.40 7.39
CA GLY A 444 -15.29 -0.52 8.81
C GLY A 444 -16.67 0.05 9.20
N TYR A 445 -17.58 0.22 8.24
CA TYR A 445 -18.96 0.65 8.52
C TYR A 445 -19.80 -0.51 9.06
N ASP A 446 -20.73 -0.22 9.96
CA ASP A 446 -21.67 -1.24 10.42
C ASP A 446 -22.74 -1.48 9.34
N ASN A 447 -23.18 -2.73 9.16
CA ASN A 447 -24.17 -3.13 8.14
C ASN A 447 -25.41 -2.21 8.05
N TYR A 448 -25.93 -1.69 9.17
CA TYR A 448 -27.11 -0.80 9.17
C TYR A 448 -26.86 0.56 8.50
N GLN A 449 -25.60 0.97 8.37
CA GLN A 449 -25.16 2.19 7.71
C GLN A 449 -25.01 2.01 6.20
N ILE A 450 -25.09 0.78 5.69
CA ILE A 450 -24.82 0.46 4.28
C ILE A 450 -26.14 0.02 3.64
N LYS A 451 -26.43 0.54 2.44
CA LYS A 451 -27.60 0.14 1.66
C LYS A 451 -27.23 -0.16 0.22
N VAL A 452 -27.66 -1.33 -0.24
CA VAL A 452 -27.55 -1.74 -1.64
C VAL A 452 -28.79 -1.22 -2.36
N THR A 453 -28.60 -0.20 -3.19
CA THR A 453 -29.71 0.45 -3.91
C THR A 453 -29.44 0.58 -5.40
N GLY A 454 -28.21 0.34 -5.87
CA GLY A 454 -27.71 0.88 -7.14
C GLY A 454 -27.25 2.33 -7.01
N LEU A 455 -26.56 2.85 -8.02
CA LEU A 455 -26.16 4.26 -8.08
C LEU A 455 -27.15 5.09 -8.92
N PRO A 456 -27.40 6.37 -8.59
CA PRO A 456 -28.34 7.21 -9.33
C PRO A 456 -28.11 7.27 -10.84
N ARG A 457 -26.85 7.34 -11.29
CA ARG A 457 -26.55 7.44 -12.73
C ARG A 457 -26.92 6.18 -13.52
N PHE A 458 -27.05 5.03 -12.86
CA PHE A 458 -27.45 3.78 -13.51
C PHE A 458 -28.91 3.78 -13.94
N ASP A 459 -29.77 4.64 -13.38
CA ASP A 459 -31.13 4.83 -13.88
C ASP A 459 -31.11 5.32 -15.34
N ASN A 460 -30.11 6.15 -15.67
CA ASN A 460 -29.93 6.69 -17.02
C ASN A 460 -29.09 5.79 -17.93
N LEU A 461 -28.28 4.89 -17.37
CA LEU A 461 -27.40 4.00 -18.13
C LEU A 461 -28.21 3.06 -19.05
N PHE A 462 -29.38 2.61 -18.58
CA PHE A 462 -30.20 1.60 -19.27
C PHE A 462 -31.47 2.14 -19.98
N THR A 463 -31.81 3.42 -19.84
CA THR A 463 -33.09 4.02 -20.30
C THR A 463 -33.07 4.47 -21.76
N GLU A 464 -31.92 4.87 -22.28
CA GLU A 464 -31.78 5.36 -23.65
C GLU A 464 -30.91 4.36 -24.41
N LYS A 465 -31.53 3.53 -25.28
CA LYS A 465 -30.78 2.80 -26.31
C LYS A 465 -30.23 3.83 -27.30
N ARG A 466 -29.10 4.43 -26.95
CA ARG A 466 -28.23 5.10 -27.91
C ARG A 466 -27.74 4.02 -28.88
N GLU A 467 -27.82 4.31 -30.17
CA GLU A 467 -27.22 3.45 -31.18
C GLU A 467 -25.72 3.34 -30.85
N THR A 468 -25.26 2.10 -30.68
CA THR A 468 -23.82 1.86 -30.50
C THR A 468 -23.17 2.11 -31.85
N LYS A 469 -22.31 3.12 -31.90
CA LYS A 469 -21.55 3.49 -33.09
C LYS A 469 -20.41 2.51 -33.28
N ASP A 470 -19.90 2.46 -34.50
CA ASP A 470 -18.63 1.78 -34.78
C ASP A 470 -17.46 2.58 -34.21
N GLN A 471 -17.30 2.53 -32.88
CA GLN A 471 -16.42 3.42 -32.11
C GLN A 471 -15.71 2.67 -30.97
N ILE A 472 -14.39 2.88 -30.85
CA ILE A 472 -13.56 2.37 -29.74
C ILE A 472 -13.12 3.54 -28.86
N LEU A 473 -13.32 3.43 -27.55
CA LEU A 473 -12.94 4.45 -26.57
C LEU A 473 -11.67 4.06 -25.82
N ILE A 474 -10.63 4.88 -25.92
CA ILE A 474 -9.41 4.78 -25.13
C ILE A 474 -9.44 5.88 -24.06
N ILE A 475 -9.52 5.49 -22.79
CA ILE A 475 -9.69 6.40 -21.65
C ILE A 475 -8.77 6.03 -20.47
N PRO A 476 -7.50 6.47 -20.48
CA PRO A 476 -6.55 6.18 -19.43
C PRO A 476 -6.81 6.97 -18.14
N THR A 477 -6.48 6.37 -16.99
CA THR A 477 -6.51 7.06 -15.69
C THR A 477 -5.29 7.97 -15.51
N TRP A 478 -5.40 9.08 -14.78
CA TRP A 478 -4.22 9.89 -14.45
C TRP A 478 -3.29 9.22 -13.41
N ARG A 479 -2.01 9.57 -13.44
CA ARG A 479 -0.99 9.11 -12.47
C ARG A 479 -0.61 10.27 -11.55
N ASP A 480 -0.63 10.04 -10.24
CA ASP A 480 -0.36 11.09 -9.27
C ASP A 480 1.10 11.50 -9.14
N TRP A 481 2.01 10.67 -9.67
CA TRP A 481 3.44 10.99 -9.78
C TRP A 481 3.82 11.72 -11.08
N LEU A 482 2.91 11.86 -12.04
CA LEU A 482 3.16 12.59 -13.30
C LEU A 482 2.72 14.05 -13.14
N SER A 483 3.46 14.80 -12.32
CA SER A 483 3.10 16.18 -11.94
C SER A 483 3.66 17.26 -12.85
N ASN A 484 4.64 16.93 -13.70
CA ASN A 484 5.29 17.87 -14.62
C ASN A 484 5.69 17.19 -15.94
N ILE A 485 6.20 17.98 -16.88
CA ILE A 485 6.53 17.53 -18.24
C ILE A 485 7.72 16.57 -18.25
N GLU A 486 8.79 16.87 -17.52
CA GLU A 486 10.00 16.03 -17.45
C GLU A 486 9.68 14.61 -16.98
N LEU A 487 8.89 14.49 -15.89
CA LEU A 487 8.45 13.21 -15.36
C LEU A 487 7.53 12.45 -16.32
N LEU A 488 6.75 13.17 -17.14
CA LEU A 488 5.90 12.55 -18.15
C LEU A 488 6.72 12.03 -19.35
N GLN A 489 7.67 12.82 -19.85
CA GLN A 489 8.49 12.46 -20.99
C GLN A 489 9.37 11.24 -20.71
N ALA A 490 9.87 11.10 -19.48
CA ALA A 490 10.63 9.93 -19.04
C ALA A 490 9.73 8.76 -18.55
N SER A 491 8.41 8.84 -18.71
CA SER A 491 7.50 7.82 -18.17
C SER A 491 7.13 6.74 -19.18
N GLU A 492 7.15 5.50 -18.72
CA GLU A 492 6.53 4.36 -19.41
C GLU A 492 5.05 4.66 -19.77
N TYR A 493 4.35 5.48 -18.97
CA TYR A 493 2.97 5.86 -19.29
C TYR A 493 2.83 6.59 -20.63
N LEU A 494 3.73 7.54 -20.93
CA LEU A 494 3.67 8.23 -22.21
C LEU A 494 4.06 7.29 -23.35
N GLU A 495 5.16 6.55 -23.18
CA GLU A 495 5.68 5.56 -24.13
C GLU A 495 4.58 4.57 -24.56
N ARG A 496 3.96 3.86 -23.61
CA ARG A 496 2.97 2.81 -23.88
C ARG A 496 1.72 3.29 -24.59
N TYR A 497 1.23 4.50 -24.26
CA TYR A 497 0.04 5.03 -24.91
C TYR A 497 0.36 5.63 -26.29
N THR A 498 1.54 6.22 -26.48
CA THR A 498 1.99 6.67 -27.81
C THR A 498 2.19 5.47 -28.74
N GLU A 499 2.83 4.38 -28.27
CA GLU A 499 2.97 3.11 -29.00
C GLU A 499 1.60 2.56 -29.42
N LEU A 500 0.67 2.42 -28.46
CA LEU A 500 -0.68 1.94 -28.72
C LEU A 500 -1.41 2.78 -29.78
N LEU A 501 -1.37 4.11 -29.66
CA LEU A 501 -2.05 5.01 -30.60
C LEU A 501 -1.44 4.94 -32.01
N ALA A 502 -0.13 4.70 -32.11
CA ALA A 502 0.58 4.55 -33.38
C ALA A 502 0.52 3.11 -33.97
N HIS A 503 0.03 2.14 -33.20
CA HIS A 503 0.12 0.73 -33.56
C HIS A 503 -0.63 0.41 -34.89
N PRO A 504 -0.05 -0.40 -35.80
CA PRO A 504 -0.66 -0.72 -37.11
C PRO A 504 -2.09 -1.26 -37.04
N LYS A 505 -2.41 -2.02 -35.98
CA LYS A 505 -3.77 -2.55 -35.75
C LYS A 505 -4.81 -1.44 -35.51
N ILE A 506 -4.47 -0.41 -34.73
CA ILE A 506 -5.36 0.73 -34.47
C ILE A 506 -5.60 1.51 -35.76
N LYS A 507 -4.53 1.71 -36.55
CA LYS A 507 -4.62 2.32 -37.87
C LYS A 507 -5.51 1.53 -38.82
N ALA A 508 -5.35 0.20 -38.89
CA ALA A 508 -6.16 -0.66 -39.75
C ALA A 508 -7.66 -0.61 -39.40
N LEU A 509 -8.01 -0.55 -38.11
CA LEU A 509 -9.39 -0.36 -37.65
C LEU A 509 -9.94 1.01 -38.07
N ALA A 510 -9.15 2.07 -37.94
CA ALA A 510 -9.54 3.40 -38.39
C ALA A 510 -9.76 3.48 -39.91
N GLU A 511 -8.89 2.84 -40.69
CA GLU A 511 -9.00 2.74 -42.15
C GLU A 511 -10.20 1.89 -42.60
N ALA A 512 -10.61 0.91 -41.78
CA ALA A 512 -11.82 0.11 -41.99
C ALA A 512 -13.12 0.85 -41.63
N GLY A 513 -13.04 2.05 -41.07
CA GLY A 513 -14.20 2.91 -40.75
C GLY A 513 -14.54 3.02 -39.26
N THR A 514 -13.83 2.31 -38.37
CA THR A 514 -14.05 2.39 -36.92
C THR A 514 -13.48 3.68 -36.36
N THR A 515 -14.29 4.47 -35.66
CA THR A 515 -13.83 5.71 -35.01
C THR A 515 -13.05 5.40 -33.74
N ILE A 516 -11.77 5.79 -33.68
CA ILE A 516 -10.96 5.66 -32.48
C ILE A 516 -11.02 6.98 -31.69
N VAL A 517 -11.48 6.93 -30.44
CA VAL A 517 -11.63 8.09 -29.57
C VAL A 517 -10.63 8.02 -28.42
N PHE A 518 -9.77 9.03 -28.31
CA PHE A 518 -8.82 9.18 -27.21
C PHE A 518 -9.29 10.29 -26.26
N CYS A 519 -9.64 9.90 -25.03
CA CYS A 519 -10.17 10.80 -24.01
C CYS A 519 -9.25 10.81 -22.78
N LEU A 520 -8.38 11.81 -22.66
CA LEU A 520 -7.50 11.96 -21.50
C LEU A 520 -8.27 12.39 -20.25
N HIS A 521 -7.86 11.87 -19.10
CA HIS A 521 -8.34 12.34 -17.81
C HIS A 521 -8.09 13.86 -17.64
N PRO A 522 -8.98 14.63 -17.00
CA PRO A 522 -8.84 16.07 -16.74
C PRO A 522 -7.44 16.55 -16.33
N ASN A 523 -6.83 15.87 -15.35
CA ASN A 523 -5.50 16.21 -14.84
C ASN A 523 -4.37 15.98 -15.86
N MET A 524 -4.60 15.22 -16.94
CA MET A 524 -3.63 14.94 -18.01
C MET A 524 -3.85 15.79 -19.26
N GLN A 525 -4.99 16.48 -19.36
CA GLN A 525 -5.31 17.35 -20.51
C GLN A 525 -4.26 18.44 -20.78
N PRO A 526 -3.61 19.06 -19.76
CA PRO A 526 -2.51 20.01 -20.02
C PRO A 526 -1.33 19.41 -20.80
N PHE A 527 -1.20 18.07 -20.82
CA PHE A 527 -0.10 17.36 -21.45
C PHE A 527 -0.48 16.71 -22.79
N ILE A 528 -1.66 17.00 -23.32
CA ILE A 528 -2.18 16.29 -24.51
C ILE A 528 -1.29 16.43 -25.74
N GLN A 529 -0.58 17.54 -25.87
CA GLN A 529 0.33 17.82 -26.98
C GLN A 529 1.54 16.87 -27.05
N TYR A 530 1.82 16.10 -26.00
CA TYR A 530 2.97 15.19 -25.93
C TYR A 530 2.66 13.76 -26.38
N PHE A 531 1.39 13.40 -26.61
CA PHE A 531 0.97 12.03 -26.95
C PHE A 531 1.10 11.69 -28.44
N ASP A 532 1.71 12.55 -29.27
CA ASP A 532 1.89 12.37 -30.72
C ASP A 532 0.71 11.71 -31.44
N VAL A 533 -0.52 12.19 -31.12
CA VAL A 533 -1.74 11.49 -31.52
C VAL A 533 -1.94 11.54 -33.04
N PRO A 534 -2.06 10.39 -33.74
CA PRO A 534 -2.30 10.37 -35.17
C PRO A 534 -3.59 11.07 -35.60
N ALA A 535 -3.57 11.71 -36.77
CA ALA A 535 -4.71 12.53 -37.26
C ALA A 535 -6.02 11.75 -37.47
N HIS A 536 -5.96 10.42 -37.61
CA HIS A 536 -7.14 9.55 -37.74
C HIS A 536 -7.80 9.20 -36.40
N ILE A 537 -7.24 9.67 -35.26
CA ILE A 537 -7.79 9.46 -33.92
C ILE A 537 -8.49 10.74 -33.45
N LYS A 538 -9.73 10.60 -33.00
CA LYS A 538 -10.51 11.72 -32.44
C LYS A 538 -10.09 11.96 -30.99
N VAL A 539 -9.47 13.11 -30.75
CA VAL A 539 -9.11 13.54 -29.40
C VAL A 539 -10.24 14.34 -28.78
N ILE A 540 -10.66 13.96 -27.57
CA ILE A 540 -11.71 14.68 -26.81
C ILE A 540 -11.09 15.43 -25.64
N LYS A 541 -11.35 16.74 -25.57
CA LYS A 541 -11.01 17.57 -24.40
C LYS A 541 -12.19 17.66 -23.44
N GLN A 542 -11.86 17.91 -22.17
CA GLN A 542 -12.88 17.99 -21.12
C GLN A 542 -13.89 19.11 -21.41
N GLY A 543 -15.18 18.77 -21.40
CA GLY A 543 -16.29 19.71 -21.60
C GLY A 543 -16.79 19.83 -23.04
N GLU A 544 -16.08 19.23 -24.01
CA GLU A 544 -16.51 19.12 -25.41
C GLU A 544 -17.66 18.10 -25.54
N GLU A 545 -17.47 16.91 -24.96
CA GLU A 545 -18.46 15.82 -24.96
C GLU A 545 -18.65 15.24 -23.56
N ASN A 546 -19.83 14.64 -23.32
CA ASN A 546 -20.16 13.99 -22.06
C ASN A 546 -19.59 12.56 -22.05
N VAL A 547 -18.81 12.23 -21.03
CA VAL A 547 -18.20 10.89 -20.88
C VAL A 547 -19.24 9.77 -20.83
N GLN A 548 -20.43 10.00 -20.23
CA GLN A 548 -21.51 9.02 -20.22
C GLN A 548 -22.05 8.73 -21.63
N ASP A 549 -22.04 9.71 -22.53
CA ASP A 549 -22.46 9.50 -23.92
C ASP A 549 -21.40 8.70 -24.68
N LEU A 550 -20.11 9.02 -24.51
CA LEU A 550 -19.00 8.22 -25.08
C LEU A 550 -19.05 6.75 -24.63
N ILE A 551 -19.36 6.50 -23.36
CA ILE A 551 -19.55 5.15 -22.80
C ILE A 551 -20.68 4.42 -23.51
N LYS A 552 -21.83 5.07 -23.69
CA LYS A 552 -23.00 4.46 -24.35
C LYS A 552 -22.78 4.22 -25.83
N GLU A 553 -22.08 5.11 -26.53
CA GLU A 553 -21.92 5.06 -27.98
C GLU A 553 -20.80 4.12 -28.44
N SER A 554 -19.77 3.86 -27.63
CA SER A 554 -18.67 2.98 -28.01
C SER A 554 -19.02 1.49 -27.90
N LYS A 555 -18.42 0.65 -28.76
CA LYS A 555 -18.56 -0.82 -28.74
C LYS A 555 -17.48 -1.52 -27.91
N LEU A 556 -16.31 -0.92 -27.77
CA LEU A 556 -15.22 -1.44 -26.91
C LEU A 556 -14.51 -0.30 -26.16
N MET A 557 -14.07 -0.58 -24.94
CA MET A 557 -13.29 0.34 -24.11
C MET A 557 -11.90 -0.22 -23.79
N ILE A 558 -10.88 0.60 -24.00
CA ILE A 558 -9.52 0.37 -23.49
C ILE A 558 -9.27 1.38 -22.37
N THR A 559 -8.99 0.88 -21.18
CA THR A 559 -8.67 1.67 -19.98
C THR A 559 -7.70 0.90 -19.10
N ASP A 560 -7.44 1.34 -17.88
CA ASP A 560 -6.43 0.74 -17.00
C ASP A 560 -6.98 0.46 -15.60
N TYR A 561 -7.21 1.51 -14.82
CA TYR A 561 -7.66 1.45 -13.45
C TYR A 561 -8.88 2.35 -13.18
N SER A 562 -9.66 2.61 -14.22
CA SER A 562 -10.83 3.47 -14.12
C SER A 562 -12.05 2.70 -13.61
N SER A 563 -12.75 3.27 -12.61
CA SER A 563 -14.06 2.76 -12.18
C SER A 563 -15.13 2.89 -13.26
N VAL A 564 -14.89 3.72 -14.28
CA VAL A 564 -15.80 3.91 -15.43
C VAL A 564 -15.95 2.62 -16.24
N ALA A 565 -14.94 1.74 -16.20
CA ALA A 565 -15.01 0.42 -16.82
C ALA A 565 -16.19 -0.42 -16.34
N PHE A 566 -16.60 -0.27 -15.07
CA PHE A 566 -17.77 -0.97 -14.53
C PHE A 566 -19.05 -0.52 -15.24
N ASP A 567 -19.27 0.79 -15.38
CA ASP A 567 -20.41 1.34 -16.11
C ASP A 567 -20.49 0.79 -17.55
N PHE A 568 -19.36 0.70 -18.25
CA PHE A 568 -19.27 0.12 -19.59
C PHE A 568 -19.62 -1.37 -19.58
N SER A 569 -19.05 -2.13 -18.65
CA SER A 569 -19.26 -3.57 -18.49
C SER A 569 -20.71 -3.93 -18.13
N PHE A 570 -21.44 -3.05 -17.44
CA PHE A 570 -22.84 -3.30 -17.07
C PHE A 570 -23.79 -3.25 -18.26
N MET A 571 -23.38 -2.65 -19.38
CA MET A 571 -24.07 -2.74 -20.66
C MET A 571 -23.66 -3.98 -21.46
N HIS A 572 -22.89 -4.89 -20.85
CA HIS A 572 -22.34 -6.10 -21.44
C HIS A 572 -21.47 -5.84 -22.67
N LYS A 573 -20.70 -4.76 -22.62
CA LYS A 573 -19.71 -4.39 -23.64
C LYS A 573 -18.29 -4.71 -23.19
N PRO A 574 -17.39 -5.14 -24.10
CA PRO A 574 -16.05 -5.60 -23.76
C PRO A 574 -15.13 -4.47 -23.28
N VAL A 575 -14.35 -4.77 -22.23
CA VAL A 575 -13.32 -3.90 -21.67
C VAL A 575 -11.97 -4.59 -21.73
N ILE A 576 -10.94 -3.85 -22.16
CA ILE A 576 -9.53 -4.22 -22.02
C ILE A 576 -8.90 -3.31 -20.96
N TYR A 577 -8.32 -3.92 -19.92
CA TYR A 577 -7.58 -3.24 -18.84
C TYR A 577 -6.07 -3.32 -19.11
N TYR A 578 -5.47 -2.25 -19.62
CA TYR A 578 -4.03 -2.14 -19.89
C TYR A 578 -3.25 -1.67 -18.65
N GLN A 579 -2.75 -2.62 -17.86
CA GLN A 579 -2.18 -2.40 -16.53
C GLN A 579 -0.67 -2.71 -16.47
N PHE A 580 0.13 -2.03 -17.28
CA PHE A 580 1.59 -2.19 -17.31
C PHE A 580 2.29 -1.71 -16.02
N ASP A 581 1.75 -0.69 -15.35
CA ASP A 581 2.34 -0.02 -14.17
C ASP A 581 1.69 -0.42 -12.82
N ARG A 582 1.13 -1.62 -12.73
CA ARG A 582 0.22 -2.05 -11.63
C ARG A 582 0.82 -1.90 -10.24
N ASP A 583 2.03 -2.41 -10.03
CA ASP A 583 2.69 -2.39 -8.72
C ASP A 583 2.92 -0.96 -8.23
N ARG A 584 3.26 -0.04 -9.14
CA ARG A 584 3.44 1.38 -8.85
C ARG A 584 2.11 2.06 -8.57
N PHE A 585 1.08 1.77 -9.35
CA PHE A 585 -0.22 2.43 -9.27
C PHE A 585 -1.04 2.02 -8.04
N ILE A 586 -1.12 0.72 -7.74
CA ILE A 586 -1.78 0.21 -6.53
C ILE A 586 -0.95 0.56 -5.29
N GLY A 587 0.38 0.49 -5.44
CA GLY A 587 1.33 0.83 -4.40
C GLY A 587 1.26 -0.15 -3.21
N LYS A 588 1.50 0.38 -2.01
CA LYS A 588 1.68 -0.46 -0.81
C LYS A 588 0.42 -1.20 -0.35
N TYR A 589 -0.77 -0.65 -0.63
CA TYR A 589 -2.03 -1.21 -0.12
C TYR A 589 -2.72 -1.96 -1.25
N PRO A 590 -3.00 -3.26 -1.09
CA PRO A 590 -3.63 -4.03 -2.14
C PRO A 590 -5.04 -3.52 -2.43
N SER A 591 -5.52 -3.80 -3.64
CA SER A 591 -6.91 -3.62 -4.06
C SER A 591 -7.89 -4.27 -3.07
N HIS A 592 -9.12 -3.75 -3.00
CA HIS A 592 -10.20 -4.42 -2.25
C HIS A 592 -10.77 -5.63 -3.01
N LEU A 593 -10.44 -5.74 -4.30
CA LEU A 593 -10.81 -6.84 -5.19
C LEU A 593 -9.61 -7.75 -5.42
N ASP A 594 -9.90 -9.03 -5.67
CA ASP A 594 -8.97 -9.89 -6.39
C ASP A 594 -9.09 -9.52 -7.87
N ILE A 595 -8.21 -8.64 -8.33
CA ILE A 595 -8.25 -8.01 -9.67
C ILE A 595 -8.45 -9.04 -10.77
N GLU A 596 -7.71 -10.15 -10.72
CA GLU A 596 -7.72 -11.18 -11.75
C GLU A 596 -9.03 -11.99 -11.78
N LYS A 597 -9.62 -12.22 -10.60
CA LYS A 597 -10.84 -13.03 -10.49
C LYS A 597 -12.11 -12.20 -10.66
N GLU A 598 -12.07 -10.92 -10.30
CA GLU A 598 -13.28 -10.12 -10.12
C GLU A 598 -13.47 -9.01 -11.16
N LEU A 599 -12.43 -8.55 -11.88
CA LEU A 599 -12.64 -7.48 -12.86
C LEU A 599 -13.40 -7.94 -14.11
N PRO A 600 -14.40 -7.17 -14.57
CA PRO A 600 -15.22 -7.51 -15.73
C PRO A 600 -14.58 -7.07 -17.05
N GLY A 601 -13.41 -7.62 -17.38
CA GLY A 601 -12.71 -7.34 -18.63
C GLY A 601 -11.43 -8.15 -18.79
N ARG A 602 -10.80 -8.07 -19.96
CA ARG A 602 -9.52 -8.73 -20.22
C ARG A 602 -8.38 -7.85 -19.72
N ILE A 603 -7.61 -8.36 -18.77
CA ILE A 603 -6.49 -7.61 -18.19
C ILE A 603 -5.23 -7.98 -18.96
N VAL A 604 -4.43 -6.99 -19.32
CA VAL A 604 -3.20 -7.13 -20.13
C VAL A 604 -2.13 -6.20 -19.58
N SER A 605 -0.86 -6.59 -19.65
CA SER A 605 0.28 -5.84 -19.10
C SER A 605 1.24 -5.31 -20.16
N ASP A 606 1.09 -5.75 -21.41
CA ASP A 606 1.99 -5.45 -22.52
C ASP A 606 1.18 -5.26 -23.81
N GLU A 607 1.82 -4.62 -24.80
CA GLU A 607 1.18 -4.29 -26.08
C GLU A 607 0.74 -5.53 -26.85
N VAL A 608 1.56 -6.59 -26.89
CA VAL A 608 1.23 -7.83 -27.64
C VAL A 608 -0.07 -8.43 -27.11
N SER A 609 -0.15 -8.64 -25.80
CA SER A 609 -1.35 -9.17 -25.14
C SER A 609 -2.58 -8.26 -25.35
N LEU A 610 -2.38 -6.93 -25.41
CA LEU A 610 -3.45 -5.98 -25.68
C LEU A 610 -3.99 -6.15 -27.10
N ILE A 611 -3.11 -6.24 -28.09
CA ILE A 611 -3.48 -6.41 -29.50
C ILE A 611 -4.13 -7.77 -29.74
N ASP A 612 -3.67 -8.82 -29.06
CA ASP A 612 -4.31 -10.14 -29.08
C ASP A 612 -5.72 -10.08 -28.50
N ALA A 613 -5.91 -9.39 -27.36
CA ALA A 613 -7.22 -9.18 -26.76
C ALA A 613 -8.15 -8.39 -27.69
N LEU A 614 -7.65 -7.33 -28.33
CA LEU A 614 -8.39 -6.51 -29.28
C LEU A 614 -8.81 -7.33 -30.52
N THR A 615 -7.90 -8.12 -31.08
CA THR A 615 -8.16 -8.98 -32.24
C THR A 615 -9.17 -10.08 -31.90
N ALA A 616 -9.09 -10.66 -30.71
CA ALA A 616 -10.06 -11.64 -30.24
C ALA A 616 -11.47 -11.04 -30.14
N PHE A 617 -11.61 -9.83 -29.59
CA PHE A 617 -12.91 -9.15 -29.53
C PHE A 617 -13.43 -8.78 -30.93
N GLU A 618 -12.57 -8.28 -31.83
CA GLU A 618 -12.96 -7.99 -33.21
C GLU A 618 -13.47 -9.24 -33.95
N SER A 619 -12.79 -10.38 -33.78
CA SER A 619 -13.21 -11.65 -34.40
C SER A 619 -14.55 -12.17 -33.89
N ASN A 620 -14.99 -11.71 -32.72
CA ASN A 620 -16.24 -12.08 -32.07
C ASN A 620 -17.25 -10.92 -32.07
N ASP A 621 -17.17 -10.03 -33.07
CA ASP A 621 -18.05 -8.87 -33.25
C ASP A 621 -18.23 -7.99 -31.99
N PHE A 622 -17.16 -7.90 -31.20
CA PHE A 622 -17.10 -7.14 -29.95
C PHE A 622 -18.15 -7.57 -28.91
N GLU A 623 -18.58 -8.84 -28.93
CA GLU A 623 -19.44 -9.38 -27.89
C GLU A 623 -18.66 -9.73 -26.61
N MET A 624 -19.26 -9.43 -25.45
CA MET A 624 -18.71 -9.78 -24.16
C MET A 624 -19.03 -11.24 -23.79
N GLY A 625 -18.00 -12.03 -23.47
CA GLY A 625 -18.18 -13.41 -23.04
C GLY A 625 -18.97 -13.56 -21.74
N LYS A 626 -19.72 -14.67 -21.59
CA LYS A 626 -20.59 -14.95 -20.43
C LYS A 626 -19.89 -14.85 -19.08
N GLU A 627 -18.64 -15.31 -18.98
CA GLU A 627 -17.88 -15.23 -17.72
C GLU A 627 -17.66 -13.77 -17.30
N LEU A 628 -17.31 -12.90 -18.25
CA LEU A 628 -17.11 -11.48 -17.99
C LEU A 628 -18.44 -10.80 -17.62
N MET A 629 -19.55 -11.19 -18.24
CA MET A 629 -20.89 -10.69 -17.87
C MET A 629 -21.24 -11.04 -16.42
N ILE A 630 -20.97 -12.27 -15.98
CA ILE A 630 -21.18 -12.69 -14.58
C ILE A 630 -20.33 -11.85 -13.63
N LYS A 631 -19.07 -11.56 -13.99
CA LYS A 631 -18.20 -10.65 -13.21
C LYS A 631 -18.80 -9.25 -13.14
N ALA A 632 -19.33 -8.72 -14.24
CA ALA A 632 -19.96 -7.40 -14.30
C ALA A 632 -21.21 -7.35 -13.41
N ASP A 633 -22.11 -8.31 -13.56
CA ASP A 633 -23.39 -8.35 -12.83
C ASP A 633 -23.20 -8.50 -11.31
N LYS A 634 -22.09 -9.10 -10.85
CA LYS A 634 -21.71 -9.15 -9.42
C LYS A 634 -21.58 -7.74 -8.79
N PHE A 635 -21.27 -6.74 -9.60
CA PHE A 635 -21.14 -5.34 -9.19
C PHE A 635 -22.36 -4.49 -9.53
N ASN A 636 -23.43 -5.07 -10.06
CA ASN A 636 -24.66 -4.33 -10.36
C ASN A 636 -25.91 -5.12 -9.95
N GLN A 637 -26.47 -4.81 -8.78
CA GLN A 637 -27.64 -5.53 -8.25
C GLN A 637 -28.95 -5.20 -8.97
N TYR A 638 -29.09 -4.00 -9.55
CA TYR A 638 -30.36 -3.50 -10.07
C TYR A 638 -30.20 -2.77 -11.40
N GLN A 639 -30.98 -3.19 -12.40
CA GLN A 639 -31.05 -2.58 -13.74
C GLN A 639 -32.47 -2.01 -14.03
N ASP A 640 -33.31 -1.90 -13.01
CA ASP A 640 -34.75 -1.56 -13.10
C ASP A 640 -35.04 -0.04 -13.05
N GLN A 641 -34.02 0.79 -13.20
CA GLN A 641 -34.11 2.26 -13.25
C GLN A 641 -34.76 2.90 -12.00
N SER A 642 -34.76 2.18 -10.88
CA SER A 642 -35.36 2.62 -9.61
C SER A 642 -34.31 2.89 -8.53
N ASN A 643 -33.05 3.15 -8.92
CA ASN A 643 -31.95 3.34 -7.98
C ASN A 643 -32.14 4.63 -7.17
N SER A 644 -32.44 5.75 -7.84
CA SER A 644 -32.70 7.04 -7.17
C SER A 644 -33.90 6.97 -6.22
N LYS A 645 -34.96 6.24 -6.61
CA LYS A 645 -36.11 5.96 -5.74
C LYS A 645 -35.71 5.21 -4.47
N ARG A 646 -34.99 4.10 -4.61
CA ARG A 646 -34.51 3.31 -3.46
C ARG A 646 -33.62 4.12 -2.52
N ILE A 647 -32.76 5.01 -3.06
CA ILE A 647 -31.92 5.89 -2.26
C ILE A 647 -32.76 6.87 -1.44
N PHE A 648 -33.75 7.50 -2.06
CA PHE A 648 -34.67 8.41 -1.38
C PHE A 648 -35.41 7.70 -0.22
N GLU A 649 -35.99 6.54 -0.49
CA GLU A 649 -36.67 5.71 0.52
C GLU A 649 -35.72 5.27 1.65
N ALA A 650 -34.51 4.84 1.31
CA ALA A 650 -33.49 4.42 2.26
C ALA A 650 -33.04 5.58 3.17
N ALA A 651 -32.85 6.78 2.61
CA ALA A 651 -32.49 7.97 3.37
C ALA A 651 -33.60 8.37 4.36
N LEU A 652 -34.85 8.37 3.92
CA LEU A 652 -36.02 8.62 4.78
C LEU A 652 -36.13 7.59 5.92
N ALA A 653 -35.98 6.30 5.60
CA ALA A 653 -36.08 5.20 6.56
C ALA A 653 -34.90 5.13 7.54
N PHE A 654 -33.74 5.71 7.20
CA PHE A 654 -32.52 5.59 7.99
C PHE A 654 -32.67 6.16 9.41
N LYS A 655 -32.33 5.35 10.41
CA LYS A 655 -32.29 5.73 11.83
C LYS A 655 -30.90 5.40 12.41
N LYS A 656 -30.25 6.41 12.99
CA LYS A 656 -28.92 6.25 13.61
C LYS A 656 -29.03 5.36 14.86
N LYS A 657 -28.28 4.26 14.89
CA LYS A 657 -28.17 3.36 16.05
C LYS A 657 -26.83 3.60 16.77
N ASN A 658 -26.73 3.20 18.04
CA ASN A 658 -25.44 3.08 18.77
C ASN A 658 -24.51 4.31 18.80
N ARG A 659 -25.06 5.54 18.96
CA ARG A 659 -24.29 6.80 19.00
C ARG A 659 -23.06 6.78 19.93
N ILE A 660 -23.16 6.14 21.08
CA ILE A 660 -22.07 6.09 22.07
C ILE A 660 -20.92 5.20 21.59
N LYS A 661 -21.23 4.04 20.99
CA LYS A 661 -20.22 3.12 20.43
C LYS A 661 -19.43 3.83 19.34
N ASP A 662 -20.11 4.46 18.39
CA ASP A 662 -19.47 5.21 17.29
C ASP A 662 -18.62 6.38 17.82
N MET A 663 -19.11 7.08 18.84
CA MET A 663 -18.36 8.18 19.47
C MET A 663 -17.09 7.70 20.16
N VAL A 664 -17.02 6.48 20.69
CA VAL A 664 -15.84 5.98 21.43
C VAL A 664 -14.88 5.21 20.52
N GLN A 665 -15.39 4.36 19.63
CA GLN A 665 -14.56 3.49 18.78
C GLN A 665 -13.72 4.29 17.77
N TYR A 666 -14.27 5.39 17.26
CA TYR A 666 -13.63 6.22 16.23
C TYR A 666 -13.06 7.53 16.78
N ASP A 667 -13.06 7.72 18.10
CA ASP A 667 -12.40 8.86 18.72
C ASP A 667 -10.87 8.68 18.73
N VAL A 668 -10.16 9.67 18.18
CA VAL A 668 -8.69 9.65 18.03
C VAL A 668 -7.96 9.43 19.36
N LEU A 669 -8.48 9.97 20.46
CA LEU A 669 -7.88 9.79 21.78
C LEU A 669 -8.11 8.35 22.28
N ALA A 670 -9.34 7.84 22.16
CA ALA A 670 -9.67 6.48 22.56
C ALA A 670 -8.80 5.45 21.80
N GLN A 671 -8.66 5.62 20.48
CA GLN A 671 -7.78 4.78 19.67
C GLN A 671 -6.31 4.87 20.11
N ARG A 672 -5.77 6.07 20.36
CA ARG A 672 -4.38 6.22 20.83
C ARG A 672 -4.16 5.67 22.23
N VAL A 673 -5.12 5.85 23.14
CA VAL A 673 -5.07 5.26 24.49
C VAL A 673 -5.09 3.74 24.38
N PHE A 674 -5.97 3.18 23.55
CA PHE A 674 -6.01 1.75 23.29
C PHE A 674 -4.70 1.23 22.67
N LEU A 675 -4.12 1.93 21.70
CA LEU A 675 -2.82 1.58 21.12
C LEU A 675 -1.68 1.63 22.15
N ARG A 676 -1.69 2.61 23.06
CA ARG A 676 -0.74 2.65 24.19
C ARG A 676 -0.96 1.50 25.15
N PHE A 677 -2.21 1.19 25.47
CA PHE A 677 -2.57 0.03 26.29
C PHE A 677 -2.09 -1.27 25.65
N ARG A 678 -2.32 -1.46 24.33
CA ARG A 678 -1.85 -2.61 23.54
C ARG A 678 -0.33 -2.78 23.55
N LYS A 679 0.42 -1.68 23.64
CA LYS A 679 1.90 -1.69 23.78
C LYS A 679 2.38 -1.86 25.22
N SER A 680 1.49 -1.82 26.21
CA SER A 680 1.85 -1.95 27.62
C SER A 680 2.08 -3.41 28.03
N LYS A 681 2.92 -3.62 29.05
CA LYS A 681 3.14 -4.94 29.66
C LYS A 681 1.88 -5.58 30.27
N TYR A 682 0.81 -4.80 30.46
CA TYR A 682 -0.45 -5.27 31.05
C TYR A 682 -1.43 -5.84 30.02
N TYR A 683 -1.25 -5.53 28.73
CA TYR A 683 -2.18 -5.93 27.67
C TYR A 683 -2.40 -7.44 27.63
N PHE A 684 -1.32 -8.20 27.53
CA PHE A 684 -1.39 -9.66 27.43
C PHE A 684 -2.01 -10.29 28.68
N LYS A 685 -1.72 -9.76 29.87
CA LYS A 685 -2.34 -10.22 31.12
C LYS A 685 -3.86 -9.97 31.10
N ALA A 686 -4.29 -8.78 30.68
CA ALA A 686 -5.70 -8.45 30.56
C ALA A 686 -6.41 -9.31 29.52
N MET A 687 -5.79 -9.56 28.36
CA MET A 687 -6.37 -10.41 27.31
C MET A 687 -6.40 -11.89 27.70
N GLN A 688 -5.43 -12.37 28.46
CA GLN A 688 -5.47 -13.71 29.05
C GLN A 688 -6.64 -13.87 30.03
N LEU A 689 -6.87 -12.88 30.89
CA LEU A 689 -8.04 -12.86 31.78
C LEU A 689 -9.35 -12.79 30.99
N TYR A 690 -9.39 -11.97 29.94
CA TYR A 690 -10.54 -11.85 29.05
C TYR A 690 -10.85 -13.18 28.33
N ASN A 691 -9.85 -13.83 27.74
CA ASN A 691 -9.98 -15.15 27.13
C ASN A 691 -10.41 -16.21 28.16
N LYS A 692 -9.82 -16.21 29.37
CA LYS A 692 -10.22 -17.12 30.45
C LYS A 692 -11.69 -16.93 30.81
N TRP A 693 -12.13 -15.69 30.98
CA TRP A 693 -13.52 -15.37 31.29
C TRP A 693 -14.46 -15.85 30.19
N LEU A 694 -14.15 -15.56 28.92
CA LEU A 694 -14.95 -15.98 27.78
C LEU A 694 -15.00 -17.51 27.60
N VAL A 695 -13.89 -18.20 27.81
CA VAL A 695 -13.86 -19.68 27.74
C VAL A 695 -14.69 -20.30 28.84
N THR A 696 -14.70 -19.70 30.03
CA THR A 696 -15.43 -20.21 31.21
C THR A 696 -16.92 -19.93 31.11
N PHE A 697 -17.32 -18.71 30.76
CA PHE A 697 -18.72 -18.26 30.82
C PHE A 697 -19.39 -18.07 29.46
N GLY A 698 -18.63 -17.96 28.37
CA GLY A 698 -19.18 -17.75 27.04
C GLY A 698 -19.78 -19.03 26.43
N ARG A 699 -20.76 -18.88 25.54
CA ARG A 699 -21.31 -19.99 24.73
C ARG A 699 -20.39 -20.31 23.54
N LEU A 700 -20.19 -21.60 23.27
CA LEU A 700 -19.55 -22.11 22.04
C LEU A 700 -20.49 -21.89 20.84
N ASP A 701 -19.94 -21.54 19.70
CA ASP A 701 -20.66 -21.40 18.43
C ASP A 701 -20.24 -22.54 17.50
N ASP A 702 -21.16 -23.50 17.30
CA ASP A 702 -20.92 -24.73 16.54
C ASP A 702 -20.70 -24.47 15.04
N LYS A 703 -21.14 -23.31 14.54
CA LYS A 703 -20.95 -22.90 13.13
C LYS A 703 -19.79 -21.93 12.94
N LEU A 704 -18.91 -21.75 13.93
CA LEU A 704 -17.80 -20.81 13.86
C LEU A 704 -16.44 -21.51 13.71
N ILE A 705 -15.70 -21.14 12.66
CA ILE A 705 -14.35 -21.62 12.38
C ILE A 705 -13.36 -20.46 12.41
N VAL A 706 -12.21 -20.65 13.05
CA VAL A 706 -11.10 -19.67 13.04
C VAL A 706 -9.91 -20.24 12.28
N PHE A 707 -9.49 -19.54 11.22
CA PHE A 707 -8.30 -19.84 10.42
C PHE A 707 -7.17 -18.87 10.76
N GLU A 708 -5.95 -19.36 10.89
CA GLU A 708 -4.73 -18.55 10.96
C GLU A 708 -3.63 -19.23 10.15
N SER A 709 -2.93 -18.49 9.29
CA SER A 709 -1.74 -18.99 8.58
C SER A 709 -0.55 -18.07 8.82
N ASN A 710 0.63 -18.66 8.98
CA ASN A 710 1.91 -17.95 9.14
C ASN A 710 1.87 -16.87 10.22
N VAL A 711 1.23 -17.17 11.36
CA VAL A 711 1.11 -16.23 12.48
C VAL A 711 0.31 -14.97 12.10
N GLY A 712 -0.72 -15.15 11.25
CA GLY A 712 -1.60 -14.10 10.74
C GLY A 712 -0.92 -13.14 9.75
N LYS A 713 0.13 -13.59 9.05
CA LYS A 713 0.85 -12.77 8.07
C LYS A 713 0.28 -12.87 6.65
N ALA A 714 -0.36 -13.99 6.32
CA ALA A 714 -0.88 -14.26 4.99
C ALA A 714 -2.15 -15.13 5.06
N VAL A 715 -2.94 -15.06 4.00
CA VAL A 715 -4.02 -16.02 3.70
C VAL A 715 -3.45 -16.98 2.67
N ALA A 716 -2.82 -18.05 3.14
CA ALA A 716 -2.04 -18.97 2.32
C ALA A 716 -1.94 -20.35 2.99
N ASP A 717 -1.25 -21.27 2.32
CA ASP A 717 -0.90 -22.61 2.84
C ASP A 717 -2.14 -23.50 3.06
N SER A 718 -1.98 -24.64 3.74
CA SER A 718 -3.03 -25.63 3.93
C SER A 718 -4.33 -25.06 4.55
N PRO A 719 -4.29 -24.10 5.51
CA PRO A 719 -5.49 -23.45 6.02
C PRO A 719 -6.33 -22.74 4.93
N LYS A 720 -5.69 -22.15 3.91
CA LYS A 720 -6.39 -21.49 2.79
C LYS A 720 -7.15 -22.51 1.94
N VAL A 721 -6.52 -23.63 1.58
CA VAL A 721 -7.18 -24.65 0.73
C VAL A 721 -8.35 -25.32 1.47
N ILE A 722 -8.21 -25.60 2.77
CA ILE A 722 -9.33 -26.08 3.60
C ILE A 722 -10.49 -25.06 3.59
N TYR A 723 -10.18 -23.76 3.71
CA TYR A 723 -11.18 -22.71 3.62
C TYR A 723 -11.86 -22.66 2.23
N GLU A 724 -11.10 -22.80 1.15
CA GLU A 724 -11.64 -22.79 -0.22
C GLU A 724 -12.61 -23.96 -0.45
N VAL A 725 -12.31 -25.17 0.04
CA VAL A 725 -13.24 -26.31 0.00
C VAL A 725 -14.54 -26.01 0.76
N LEU A 726 -14.45 -25.42 1.97
CA LEU A 726 -15.62 -25.05 2.76
C LEU A 726 -16.48 -23.98 2.08
N LYS A 727 -15.83 -23.00 1.43
CA LYS A 727 -16.50 -21.96 0.64
C LYS A 727 -17.23 -22.58 -0.56
N ASN A 728 -16.56 -23.46 -1.32
CA ASN A 728 -17.12 -24.10 -2.50
C ASN A 728 -18.29 -25.03 -2.15
N LYS A 729 -18.23 -25.75 -1.02
CA LYS A 729 -19.34 -26.57 -0.50
C LYS A 729 -20.49 -25.73 0.09
N GLN A 730 -20.38 -24.39 0.14
CA GLN A 730 -21.35 -23.46 0.76
C GLN A 730 -21.82 -23.93 2.15
N ALA A 731 -20.90 -24.42 2.96
CA ALA A 731 -21.23 -25.17 4.18
C ALA A 731 -21.90 -24.33 5.30
N GLY A 732 -22.19 -23.05 5.05
CA GLY A 732 -22.95 -22.17 5.95
C GLY A 732 -22.24 -21.83 7.26
N TYR A 733 -20.93 -22.09 7.34
CA TYR A 733 -20.11 -21.72 8.49
C TYR A 733 -19.78 -20.24 8.46
N LYS A 734 -19.72 -19.65 9.66
CA LYS A 734 -19.13 -18.35 9.88
C LYS A 734 -17.61 -18.51 9.96
N ILE A 735 -16.90 -17.83 9.08
CA ILE A 735 -15.44 -17.95 8.96
C ILE A 735 -14.80 -16.72 9.60
N VAL A 736 -13.83 -16.94 10.48
CA VAL A 736 -12.96 -15.88 10.98
C VAL A 736 -11.55 -16.15 10.49
N TRP A 737 -11.04 -15.27 9.64
CA TRP A 737 -9.66 -15.32 9.17
C TRP A 737 -8.80 -14.36 9.98
N VAL A 738 -7.76 -14.89 10.61
CA VAL A 738 -6.79 -14.09 11.35
C VAL A 738 -5.73 -13.61 10.37
N ASN A 739 -5.80 -12.33 10.02
CA ASN A 739 -4.87 -11.69 9.10
C ASN A 739 -4.55 -10.28 9.58
N ASN A 740 -3.27 -9.92 9.60
CA ASN A 740 -2.82 -8.56 9.95
C ASN A 740 -2.76 -7.63 8.72
N ASN A 741 -2.88 -8.21 7.52
CA ASN A 741 -2.91 -7.48 6.26
C ASN A 741 -4.33 -7.49 5.67
N ILE A 742 -4.60 -6.60 4.72
CA ILE A 742 -5.85 -6.63 3.96
C ILE A 742 -5.74 -7.78 2.94
N TYR A 743 -6.79 -8.61 2.85
CA TYR A 743 -6.92 -9.66 1.85
C TYR A 743 -8.30 -9.57 1.20
N PRO A 744 -8.41 -9.60 -0.14
CA PRO A 744 -9.66 -9.35 -0.84
C PRO A 744 -10.55 -10.59 -0.85
N PHE A 745 -11.07 -11.00 0.32
CA PHE A 745 -12.07 -12.08 0.35
C PHE A 745 -13.31 -11.68 -0.47
N ASP A 746 -13.88 -12.63 -1.19
CA ASP A 746 -15.12 -12.47 -1.95
C ASP A 746 -16.28 -13.27 -1.33
N ASP A 747 -16.08 -13.82 -0.13
CA ASP A 747 -17.06 -14.56 0.65
C ASP A 747 -17.71 -13.68 1.74
N PRO A 748 -19.05 -13.47 1.73
CA PRO A 748 -19.76 -12.71 2.76
C PRO A 748 -19.66 -13.31 4.17
N ASN A 749 -19.34 -14.59 4.31
CA ASN A 749 -19.27 -15.27 5.60
C ASN A 749 -17.94 -15.07 6.33
N VAL A 750 -16.96 -14.43 5.68
CA VAL A 750 -15.62 -14.20 6.24
C VAL A 750 -15.55 -12.89 7.02
N ILE A 751 -15.04 -12.99 8.24
CA ILE A 751 -14.65 -11.85 9.07
C ILE A 751 -13.13 -11.84 9.21
N SER A 752 -12.48 -10.78 8.73
CA SER A 752 -11.05 -10.57 8.94
C SER A 752 -10.78 -9.99 10.33
N VAL A 753 -9.79 -10.54 11.04
CA VAL A 753 -9.45 -10.14 12.41
C VAL A 753 -7.94 -10.03 12.60
N ASP A 754 -7.49 -8.85 13.05
CA ASP A 754 -6.11 -8.63 13.45
C ASP A 754 -5.68 -9.61 14.55
N ARG A 755 -4.50 -10.20 14.39
CA ARG A 755 -3.95 -11.13 15.38
C ARG A 755 -3.72 -10.43 16.72
N LEU A 756 -3.96 -11.16 17.81
CA LEU A 756 -3.84 -10.67 19.19
C LEU A 756 -4.76 -9.46 19.50
N SER A 757 -5.75 -9.13 18.68
CA SER A 757 -6.77 -8.11 18.99
C SER A 757 -7.79 -8.63 20.02
N PRO A 758 -8.59 -7.77 20.68
CA PRO A 758 -9.68 -8.25 21.53
C PRO A 758 -10.65 -9.19 20.77
N SER A 759 -10.92 -8.92 19.50
CA SER A 759 -11.72 -9.78 18.62
C SER A 759 -11.08 -11.16 18.41
N TYR A 760 -9.76 -11.23 18.26
CA TYR A 760 -9.01 -12.48 18.14
C TYR A 760 -9.25 -13.39 19.35
N TYR A 761 -9.08 -12.86 20.56
CA TYR A 761 -9.39 -13.62 21.79
C TYR A 761 -10.85 -14.01 21.88
N LYS A 762 -11.77 -13.11 21.47
CA LYS A 762 -13.21 -13.36 21.47
C LYS A 762 -13.60 -14.53 20.57
N TYR A 763 -13.13 -14.55 19.33
CA TYR A 763 -13.52 -15.58 18.37
C TYR A 763 -12.87 -16.92 18.68
N LEU A 764 -11.58 -16.95 19.06
CA LEU A 764 -10.95 -18.20 19.52
C LEU A 764 -11.69 -18.79 20.72
N SER A 765 -12.12 -17.99 21.70
CA SER A 765 -12.89 -18.48 22.86
C SER A 765 -14.27 -19.06 22.52
N LYS A 766 -14.83 -18.74 21.35
CA LYS A 766 -16.18 -19.14 20.93
C LYS A 766 -16.21 -20.21 19.85
N ALA A 767 -15.18 -20.30 19.02
CA ALA A 767 -15.17 -21.16 17.85
C ALA A 767 -15.20 -22.65 18.19
N LYS A 768 -15.95 -23.41 17.40
CA LYS A 768 -15.98 -24.87 17.44
C LYS A 768 -14.74 -25.45 16.78
N TYR A 769 -14.23 -24.85 15.71
CA TYR A 769 -13.04 -25.32 15.00
C TYR A 769 -11.94 -24.25 14.95
N TRP A 770 -10.71 -24.65 15.22
CA TRP A 770 -9.50 -23.86 15.02
C TRP A 770 -8.64 -24.55 13.96
N VAL A 771 -8.23 -23.83 12.92
CA VAL A 771 -7.36 -24.33 11.85
C VAL A 771 -6.11 -23.45 11.78
N ASN A 772 -4.92 -24.06 11.92
CA ASN A 772 -3.66 -23.32 11.90
C ASN A 772 -2.52 -24.20 11.37
N ASN A 773 -1.54 -23.61 10.68
CA ASN A 773 -0.31 -24.26 10.22
C ASN A 773 0.90 -24.02 11.15
N GLN A 774 0.69 -23.19 12.17
CA GLN A 774 1.61 -22.83 13.22
C GLN A 774 0.90 -22.94 14.58
N ASN A 775 1.57 -22.47 15.64
CA ASN A 775 0.98 -22.45 16.97
C ASN A 775 0.23 -21.15 17.27
N PHE A 776 -1.02 -21.29 17.75
CA PHE A 776 -1.64 -20.21 18.54
C PHE A 776 -0.82 -19.96 19.82
N PRO A 777 -0.83 -18.74 20.38
CA PRO A 777 -0.10 -18.45 21.61
C PRO A 777 -0.44 -19.43 22.75
N TYR A 778 0.61 -20.01 23.36
CA TYR A 778 0.48 -21.06 24.37
C TYR A 778 -0.38 -20.69 25.60
N TYR A 779 -0.60 -19.40 25.87
CA TYR A 779 -1.42 -18.93 27.00
C TYR A 779 -2.93 -18.85 26.68
N ILE A 780 -3.34 -18.99 25.41
CA ILE A 780 -4.76 -18.95 25.04
C ILE A 780 -5.44 -20.24 25.47
N ARG A 781 -6.54 -20.13 26.21
CA ARG A 781 -7.34 -21.28 26.63
C ARG A 781 -8.28 -21.70 25.49
N LYS A 782 -8.38 -23.01 25.29
CA LYS A 782 -9.29 -23.67 24.36
C LYS A 782 -10.44 -24.29 25.17
N LYS A 783 -11.69 -24.21 24.68
CA LYS A 783 -12.81 -24.95 25.29
C LYS A 783 -12.63 -26.44 25.01
N ARG A 784 -13.09 -27.31 25.92
CA ARG A 784 -12.96 -28.77 25.76
C ARG A 784 -13.60 -29.31 24.47
N LYS A 785 -14.72 -28.72 24.03
CA LYS A 785 -15.46 -29.10 22.82
C LYS A 785 -14.94 -28.46 21.53
N THR A 786 -14.01 -27.51 21.62
CA THR A 786 -13.36 -26.91 20.45
C THR A 786 -12.33 -27.88 19.90
N GLU A 787 -12.34 -28.10 18.60
CA GLU A 787 -11.44 -28.97 17.86
C GLU A 787 -10.35 -28.14 17.18
N TYR A 788 -9.09 -28.46 17.45
CA TYR A 788 -7.94 -27.77 16.88
C TYR A 788 -7.23 -28.68 15.88
N ILE A 789 -7.39 -28.32 14.61
CA ILE A 789 -6.73 -28.91 13.44
C ILE A 789 -5.39 -28.18 13.23
N GLN A 790 -4.28 -28.87 13.48
CA GLN A 790 -2.94 -28.41 13.17
C GLN A 790 -2.51 -28.99 11.82
N THR A 791 -2.28 -28.11 10.84
CA THR A 791 -1.81 -28.56 9.51
C THR A 791 -0.30 -28.69 9.45
N TRP A 792 0.44 -28.09 10.38
CA TRP A 792 1.89 -27.87 10.26
C TRP A 792 2.25 -27.21 8.91
N HIS A 793 3.53 -27.14 8.56
CA HIS A 793 4.00 -26.30 7.46
C HIS A 793 5.13 -26.93 6.63
N GLY A 794 5.27 -28.25 6.67
CA GLY A 794 6.23 -28.96 5.82
C GLY A 794 6.76 -30.25 6.42
N THR A 795 7.23 -31.13 5.55
CA THR A 795 7.86 -32.40 5.94
C THR A 795 9.17 -32.13 6.69
N PRO A 796 9.42 -32.77 7.85
CA PRO A 796 10.62 -32.52 8.63
C PRO A 796 11.90 -33.03 7.94
N LEU A 797 12.78 -32.12 7.54
CA LEU A 797 14.18 -32.46 7.22
C LEU A 797 15.05 -32.43 8.49
N LYS A 798 14.90 -31.36 9.28
CA LYS A 798 15.72 -31.06 10.47
C LYS A 798 15.03 -31.59 11.72
N LYS A 799 15.81 -32.07 12.69
CA LYS A 799 15.30 -32.47 14.01
C LYS A 799 14.52 -31.34 14.68
N MET A 800 13.40 -31.68 15.33
CA MET A 800 12.46 -30.72 15.90
C MET A 800 12.18 -30.96 17.38
N LEU A 801 11.95 -29.86 18.11
CA LEU A 801 11.46 -29.81 19.50
C LEU A 801 12.13 -30.82 20.46
N ASN A 802 11.49 -31.97 20.72
CA ASN A 802 11.98 -32.93 21.71
C ASN A 802 13.14 -33.79 21.18
N ASP A 803 13.35 -33.81 19.86
CA ASP A 803 14.44 -34.52 19.20
C ASP A 803 15.68 -33.62 18.97
N VAL A 804 15.66 -32.38 19.48
CA VAL A 804 16.79 -31.45 19.45
C VAL A 804 17.44 -31.40 20.83
N ASP A 805 18.76 -31.58 20.87
CA ASP A 805 19.55 -31.60 22.12
C ASP A 805 19.69 -30.21 22.75
N THR A 806 20.01 -29.19 21.95
CA THR A 806 20.20 -27.80 22.41
C THR A 806 19.50 -26.79 21.50
N PHE A 807 18.88 -25.77 22.10
CA PHE A 807 18.27 -24.65 21.38
C PHE A 807 19.12 -23.38 21.52
N GLU A 808 20.07 -23.19 20.61
CA GLU A 808 20.82 -21.94 20.56
C GLU A 808 19.90 -20.74 20.25
N GLY A 809 20.09 -19.63 20.99
CA GLY A 809 19.32 -18.38 20.79
C GLY A 809 17.87 -18.40 21.29
N LYS A 810 17.43 -19.40 22.05
CA LYS A 810 16.12 -19.45 22.71
C LYS A 810 16.25 -19.40 24.24
N ASP A 811 15.19 -18.97 24.92
CA ASP A 811 15.14 -18.97 26.39
C ASP A 811 14.75 -20.34 26.97
N ASP A 812 15.15 -20.61 28.21
CA ASP A 812 14.98 -21.90 28.92
C ASP A 812 13.54 -22.43 28.90
N GLY A 813 12.54 -21.54 28.88
CA GLY A 813 11.12 -21.93 28.87
C GLY A 813 10.53 -22.19 27.48
N TYR A 814 11.32 -22.12 26.40
CA TYR A 814 10.82 -22.29 25.03
C TYR A 814 10.20 -23.66 24.79
N LYS A 815 10.93 -24.74 25.13
CA LYS A 815 10.49 -26.13 24.93
C LYS A 815 9.17 -26.41 25.65
N ASP A 816 9.05 -25.96 26.90
CA ASP A 816 7.83 -26.09 27.70
C ASP A 816 6.63 -25.38 27.08
N ARG A 817 6.82 -24.14 26.60
CA ARG A 817 5.73 -23.38 25.96
C ARG A 817 5.24 -24.06 24.68
N VAL A 818 6.15 -24.62 23.89
CA VAL A 818 5.78 -25.35 22.67
C VAL A 818 5.05 -26.63 23.04
N ASN A 819 5.53 -27.41 24.02
CA ASN A 819 4.84 -28.61 24.53
C ASN A 819 3.44 -28.29 25.11
N ILE A 820 3.25 -27.13 25.75
CA ILE A 820 1.91 -26.67 26.18
C ILE A 820 1.00 -26.37 24.98
N ALA A 821 1.56 -25.84 23.90
CA ALA A 821 0.80 -25.57 22.67
C ALA A 821 0.41 -26.88 21.95
N THR A 822 1.34 -27.82 21.79
CA THR A 822 1.10 -29.10 21.10
C THR A 822 0.01 -29.95 21.76
N ARG A 823 -0.05 -29.96 23.10
CA ARG A 823 -1.10 -30.64 23.87
C ARG A 823 -2.53 -30.17 23.54
N LYS A 824 -2.68 -28.98 22.95
CA LYS A 824 -4.00 -28.42 22.59
C LYS A 824 -4.48 -28.83 21.20
N TRP A 825 -3.59 -29.26 20.32
CA TRP A 825 -3.98 -29.79 19.02
C TRP A 825 -4.83 -31.04 19.26
N ASP A 826 -5.91 -31.23 18.51
CA ASP A 826 -6.71 -32.45 18.57
C ASP A 826 -6.45 -33.34 17.36
N TYR A 827 -6.12 -32.73 16.22
CA TYR A 827 -5.69 -33.40 15.01
C TYR A 827 -4.37 -32.77 14.49
N LEU A 828 -3.49 -33.59 13.93
CA LEU A 828 -2.28 -33.17 13.22
C LEU A 828 -2.24 -33.78 11.83
N ILE A 829 -2.13 -32.96 10.77
CA ILE A 829 -2.01 -33.45 9.39
C ILE A 829 -0.60 -34.00 9.15
N SER A 830 -0.53 -35.12 8.41
CA SER A 830 0.72 -35.73 7.98
C SER A 830 0.73 -36.03 6.47
N PRO A 831 1.80 -35.68 5.74
CA PRO A 831 1.95 -35.94 4.31
C PRO A 831 2.45 -37.34 3.97
N SER A 832 3.08 -38.05 4.92
CA SER A 832 3.68 -39.37 4.67
C SER A 832 3.90 -40.15 5.97
N PRO A 833 4.09 -41.49 5.90
CA PRO A 833 4.46 -42.30 7.07
C PRO A 833 5.74 -41.80 7.75
N TYR A 834 6.70 -41.32 6.97
CA TYR A 834 7.93 -40.70 7.47
C TYR A 834 7.62 -39.48 8.36
N ALA A 835 6.81 -38.54 7.85
CA ALA A 835 6.45 -37.35 8.61
C ALA A 835 5.65 -37.71 9.88
N THR A 836 4.77 -38.71 9.81
CA THR A 836 4.04 -39.23 10.97
C THR A 836 4.99 -39.66 12.09
N GLN A 837 6.02 -40.44 11.77
CA GLN A 837 7.01 -40.92 12.75
C GLN A 837 7.80 -39.75 13.36
N CYS A 838 8.27 -38.81 12.53
CA CYS A 838 8.95 -37.62 13.01
C CYS A 838 8.07 -36.79 13.95
N PHE A 839 6.79 -36.58 13.60
CA PHE A 839 5.87 -35.81 14.44
C PHE A 839 5.54 -36.51 15.76
N GLN A 840 5.34 -37.83 15.75
CA GLN A 840 5.11 -38.61 16.96
C GLN A 840 6.27 -38.48 17.95
N SER A 841 7.52 -38.57 17.46
CA SER A 841 8.72 -38.40 18.28
C SER A 841 8.87 -36.95 18.75
N ALA A 842 9.02 -36.02 17.79
CA ALA A 842 9.37 -34.62 18.05
C ALA A 842 8.36 -33.92 18.97
N PHE A 843 7.06 -34.20 18.82
CA PHE A 843 6.00 -33.57 19.59
C PHE A 843 5.47 -34.45 20.73
N GLN A 844 5.97 -35.67 20.88
CA GLN A 844 5.42 -36.68 21.79
C GLN A 844 3.89 -36.79 21.64
N TYR A 845 3.43 -36.76 20.38
CA TYR A 845 2.03 -36.58 20.05
C TYR A 845 1.26 -37.90 20.19
N LYS A 846 0.20 -37.89 21.00
CA LYS A 846 -0.58 -39.09 21.37
C LYS A 846 -2.04 -39.05 20.90
N LYS A 847 -2.43 -38.00 20.18
CA LYS A 847 -3.79 -37.86 19.63
C LYS A 847 -3.79 -38.24 18.15
N GLU A 848 -4.87 -37.94 17.45
CA GLU A 848 -5.10 -38.37 16.07
C GLU A 848 -4.20 -37.63 15.07
N ILE A 849 -3.42 -38.40 14.31
CA ILE A 849 -2.68 -37.90 13.14
C ILE A 849 -3.50 -38.25 11.90
N LEU A 850 -3.79 -37.25 11.08
CA LEU A 850 -4.53 -37.39 9.83
C LEU A 850 -3.51 -37.58 8.69
N GLU A 851 -3.30 -38.84 8.32
CA GLU A 851 -2.49 -39.24 7.18
C GLU A 851 -3.27 -39.04 5.87
N VAL A 852 -3.23 -37.82 5.35
CA VAL A 852 -4.09 -37.40 4.22
C VAL A 852 -3.37 -36.59 3.14
N GLY A 853 -2.07 -36.27 3.31
CA GLY A 853 -1.40 -35.30 2.45
C GLY A 853 -1.54 -33.88 3.00
N TYR A 854 -0.78 -32.92 2.45
CA TYR A 854 -0.99 -31.51 2.79
C TYR A 854 -2.03 -30.87 1.85
N PRO A 855 -3.09 -30.23 2.38
CA PRO A 855 -4.06 -29.50 1.57
C PRO A 855 -3.45 -28.51 0.55
N ARG A 856 -2.32 -27.86 0.87
CA ARG A 856 -1.65 -26.95 -0.09
C ARG A 856 -1.09 -27.64 -1.34
N ASN A 857 -0.85 -28.95 -1.27
CA ASN A 857 -0.32 -29.75 -2.37
C ASN A 857 -1.44 -30.31 -3.27
N ASP A 858 -2.72 -30.14 -2.90
CA ASP A 858 -3.85 -30.62 -3.69
C ASP A 858 -3.84 -30.04 -5.12
N ILE A 859 -3.31 -28.82 -5.29
CA ILE A 859 -3.17 -28.11 -6.57
C ILE A 859 -2.39 -28.87 -7.65
N PHE A 860 -1.51 -29.81 -7.27
CA PHE A 860 -0.70 -30.59 -8.20
C PHE A 860 -1.43 -31.81 -8.77
N TYR A 861 -2.67 -32.05 -8.32
CA TYR A 861 -3.46 -33.23 -8.63
C TYR A 861 -4.86 -32.82 -9.10
N ASN A 862 -5.51 -33.69 -9.89
CA ASN A 862 -6.92 -33.56 -10.30
C ASN A 862 -7.33 -32.22 -10.95
N ILE A 863 -6.37 -31.48 -11.51
CA ILE A 863 -6.61 -30.28 -12.31
C ILE A 863 -6.61 -30.63 -13.80
N SER A 864 -7.57 -30.09 -14.57
CA SER A 864 -7.55 -30.29 -16.03
C SER A 864 -6.39 -29.52 -16.67
N VAL A 865 -5.91 -29.98 -17.84
CA VAL A 865 -4.82 -29.32 -18.58
C VAL A 865 -5.15 -27.86 -18.88
N GLU A 866 -6.41 -27.58 -19.22
CA GLU A 866 -6.89 -26.22 -19.50
C GLU A 866 -6.87 -25.34 -18.25
N GLU A 867 -7.39 -25.84 -17.11
CA GLU A 867 -7.37 -25.09 -15.84
C GLU A 867 -5.93 -24.83 -15.36
N LEU A 868 -5.03 -25.79 -15.56
CA LEU A 868 -3.62 -25.66 -15.22
C LEU A 868 -2.97 -24.54 -16.05
N HIS A 869 -3.09 -24.59 -17.39
CA HIS A 869 -2.53 -23.57 -18.28
C HIS A 869 -3.10 -22.18 -17.98
N ASN A 870 -4.40 -22.08 -17.73
CA ASN A 870 -5.04 -20.81 -17.36
C ASN A 870 -4.47 -20.27 -16.03
N LYS A 871 -4.24 -21.15 -15.05
CA LYS A 871 -3.67 -20.75 -13.76
C LYS A 871 -2.20 -20.34 -13.88
N GLU A 872 -1.40 -21.08 -14.64
CA GLU A 872 -0.01 -20.75 -14.93
C GLU A 872 0.10 -19.39 -15.65
N ALA A 873 -0.72 -19.17 -16.67
CA ALA A 873 -0.79 -17.89 -17.39
C ALA A 873 -1.14 -16.73 -16.45
N LEU A 874 -2.11 -16.94 -15.55
CA LEU A 874 -2.50 -15.93 -14.56
C LEU A 874 -1.35 -15.59 -13.58
N ILE A 875 -0.62 -16.61 -13.13
CA ILE A 875 0.51 -16.42 -12.21
C ILE A 875 1.66 -15.69 -12.94
N LYS A 876 1.98 -16.09 -14.18
CA LYS A 876 3.00 -15.42 -15.01
C LYS A 876 2.61 -13.96 -15.26
N GLN A 877 1.36 -13.69 -15.62
CA GLN A 877 0.84 -12.34 -15.80
C GLN A 877 0.95 -11.50 -14.52
N LYS A 878 0.54 -12.05 -13.38
CA LYS A 878 0.62 -11.38 -12.07
C LYS A 878 2.06 -11.03 -11.68
N LEU A 879 3.03 -11.81 -12.14
CA LEU A 879 4.46 -11.58 -11.91
C LEU A 879 5.14 -10.77 -13.03
N SER A 880 4.39 -10.44 -14.09
CA SER A 880 4.90 -9.81 -15.33
C SER A 880 6.03 -10.61 -15.97
N LEU A 881 5.85 -11.93 -16.08
CA LEU A 881 6.81 -12.84 -16.72
C LEU A 881 6.46 -13.03 -18.20
N PRO A 882 7.46 -13.13 -19.10
CA PRO A 882 7.22 -13.49 -20.50
C PRO A 882 6.52 -14.85 -20.63
N ALA A 883 5.53 -14.93 -21.51
CA ALA A 883 4.71 -16.14 -21.66
C ALA A 883 5.51 -17.32 -22.25
N ASP A 884 6.44 -17.02 -23.15
CA ASP A 884 7.28 -17.95 -23.92
C ASP A 884 8.49 -18.49 -23.14
N LYS A 885 8.90 -17.83 -22.05
CA LYS A 885 10.03 -18.27 -21.23
C LYS A 885 9.66 -19.34 -20.21
N LYS A 886 10.58 -20.29 -20.02
CA LYS A 886 10.61 -21.25 -18.92
C LYS A 886 11.02 -20.58 -17.60
N VAL A 887 10.77 -21.23 -16.48
CA VAL A 887 10.92 -20.63 -15.15
C VAL A 887 11.79 -21.50 -14.25
N ILE A 888 12.82 -20.89 -13.67
CA ILE A 888 13.68 -21.48 -12.63
C ILE A 888 13.29 -20.86 -11.28
N LEU A 889 12.90 -21.66 -10.30
CA LEU A 889 12.70 -21.19 -8.93
C LEU A 889 13.93 -21.47 -8.08
N TYR A 890 14.55 -20.42 -7.54
CA TYR A 890 15.60 -20.55 -6.54
C TYR A 890 15.10 -20.19 -5.15
N ALA A 891 15.05 -21.18 -4.26
CA ALA A 891 14.52 -21.06 -2.90
C ALA A 891 15.54 -21.55 -1.84
N PRO A 892 16.59 -20.76 -1.53
CA PRO A 892 17.60 -21.14 -0.55
C PRO A 892 17.12 -20.99 0.90
N THR A 893 17.63 -21.83 1.80
CA THR A 893 17.39 -21.67 3.25
C THR A 893 18.26 -20.57 3.86
N PHE A 894 17.80 -20.01 4.99
CA PHE A 894 18.60 -19.05 5.76
C PHE A 894 19.73 -19.75 6.52
N ARG A 895 20.81 -19.00 6.79
CA ARG A 895 21.95 -19.44 7.61
C ARG A 895 21.94 -18.70 8.96
N ASP A 896 22.02 -19.47 10.05
CA ASP A 896 21.90 -18.95 11.42
C ASP A 896 23.13 -18.10 11.82
N ASP A 897 24.28 -18.34 11.19
CA ASP A 897 25.59 -17.74 11.42
C ASP A 897 25.88 -16.48 10.56
N GLU A 898 25.17 -16.28 9.45
CA GLU A 898 25.31 -15.08 8.61
C GLU A 898 24.50 -13.88 9.14
N VAL A 899 24.80 -13.39 10.34
CA VAL A 899 24.11 -12.26 11.01
C VAL A 899 24.99 -11.01 11.08
N ASN A 900 24.43 -9.84 10.76
CA ASN A 900 25.12 -8.56 10.97
C ASN A 900 25.16 -8.15 12.46
N GLN A 901 25.92 -7.10 12.79
CA GLN A 901 26.05 -6.54 14.16
C GLN A 901 24.73 -6.16 14.86
N ALA A 902 23.60 -6.15 14.14
CA ALA A 902 22.26 -5.92 14.67
C ALA A 902 21.41 -7.20 14.78
N ASN A 903 22.04 -8.38 14.71
CA ASN A 903 21.40 -9.71 14.66
C ASN A 903 20.36 -9.84 13.54
N LYS A 904 20.63 -9.24 12.37
CA LYS A 904 19.84 -9.47 11.15
C LYS A 904 20.61 -10.37 10.19
N HIS A 905 19.98 -11.43 9.71
CA HIS A 905 20.59 -12.33 8.73
C HIS A 905 20.86 -11.57 7.42
N LEU A 906 22.08 -11.67 6.91
CA LEU A 906 22.51 -11.19 5.60
C LEU A 906 22.33 -12.33 4.59
N ILE A 907 22.13 -12.01 3.31
CA ILE A 907 22.35 -12.98 2.23
C ILE A 907 23.61 -12.54 1.50
N ASN A 908 24.60 -13.42 1.44
CA ASN A 908 25.59 -13.41 0.39
C ASN A 908 25.16 -14.45 -0.65
N LEU A 909 24.40 -14.01 -1.67
CA LEU A 909 23.94 -14.87 -2.77
C LEU A 909 25.17 -15.51 -3.42
N LYS A 910 25.39 -16.80 -3.18
CA LYS A 910 26.50 -17.54 -3.80
C LYS A 910 26.24 -17.89 -5.26
N MET A 911 24.98 -17.86 -5.67
CA MET A 911 24.59 -18.03 -7.06
C MET A 911 24.96 -16.79 -7.85
N ASP A 912 25.74 -16.97 -8.91
CA ASP A 912 26.19 -15.91 -9.81
C ASP A 912 25.07 -15.59 -10.81
N LEU A 913 24.24 -14.61 -10.48
CA LEU A 913 23.08 -14.24 -11.29
C LEU A 913 23.45 -13.69 -12.67
N PHE A 914 24.63 -13.10 -12.84
CA PHE A 914 25.09 -12.59 -14.13
C PHE A 914 25.45 -13.74 -15.06
N LYS A 915 26.18 -14.74 -14.57
CA LYS A 915 26.46 -15.96 -15.36
C LYS A 915 25.20 -16.75 -15.69
N MET A 916 24.25 -16.80 -14.76
CA MET A 916 22.94 -17.42 -15.02
C MET A 916 22.18 -16.67 -16.12
N LYS A 917 22.20 -15.33 -16.11
CA LYS A 917 21.59 -14.52 -17.18
C LYS A 917 22.29 -14.73 -18.52
N GLU A 918 23.62 -14.76 -18.54
CA GLU A 918 24.41 -15.01 -19.75
C GLU A 918 24.07 -16.38 -20.37
N ALA A 919 23.97 -17.42 -19.54
CA ALA A 919 23.69 -18.77 -20.00
C ALA A 919 22.22 -19.00 -20.39
N PHE A 920 21.26 -18.41 -19.66
CA PHE A 920 19.85 -18.80 -19.74
C PHE A 920 18.87 -17.66 -20.00
N GLY A 921 19.33 -16.41 -20.09
CA GLY A 921 18.47 -15.23 -20.15
C GLY A 921 17.52 -15.16 -21.35
N ASN A 922 17.81 -15.90 -22.43
CA ASN A 922 16.96 -15.97 -23.61
C ASN A 922 15.82 -17.01 -23.47
N GLU A 923 16.02 -18.08 -22.70
CA GLU A 923 15.06 -19.20 -22.58
C GLU A 923 14.32 -19.19 -21.23
N TYR A 924 14.98 -18.75 -20.16
CA TYR A 924 14.47 -18.83 -18.80
C TYR A 924 14.30 -17.45 -18.15
N VAL A 925 13.44 -17.42 -17.14
CA VAL A 925 13.42 -16.41 -16.07
C VAL A 925 13.69 -17.08 -14.73
N LEU A 926 14.38 -16.39 -13.83
CA LEU A 926 14.71 -16.89 -12.50
C LEU A 926 13.87 -16.19 -11.43
N LEU A 927 13.07 -16.96 -10.71
CA LEU A 927 12.32 -16.52 -9.54
C LEU A 927 13.16 -16.71 -8.28
N LEU A 928 13.50 -15.60 -7.64
CA LEU A 928 14.30 -15.61 -6.42
C LEU A 928 13.37 -15.51 -5.20
N ARG A 929 13.28 -16.61 -4.42
CA ARG A 929 12.42 -16.76 -3.24
C ARG A 929 13.26 -16.97 -1.96
N PRO A 930 13.98 -15.94 -1.47
CA PRO A 930 14.72 -16.03 -0.23
C PRO A 930 13.76 -16.09 0.96
N HIS A 931 14.22 -16.64 2.08
CA HIS A 931 13.43 -16.71 3.30
C HIS A 931 13.01 -15.30 3.79
N ILE A 932 11.78 -15.16 4.33
CA ILE A 932 11.14 -13.87 4.73
C ILE A 932 11.98 -13.03 5.72
N ILE A 933 12.85 -13.67 6.51
CA ILE A 933 13.74 -12.96 7.44
C ILE A 933 14.78 -12.12 6.70
N ILE A 934 15.08 -12.48 5.44
CA ILE A 934 16.17 -11.93 4.64
C ILE A 934 15.66 -11.09 3.46
N SER A 935 14.41 -11.28 3.04
CA SER A 935 13.81 -10.66 1.84
C SER A 935 13.87 -9.13 1.78
N ASN A 936 13.86 -8.44 2.93
CA ASN A 936 13.81 -6.97 2.99
C ASN A 936 15.16 -6.29 2.76
N ALA A 937 16.24 -7.04 2.52
CA ALA A 937 17.61 -6.52 2.40
C ALA A 937 18.25 -6.74 1.01
N LEU A 938 17.54 -7.39 0.08
CA LEU A 938 18.09 -7.78 -1.22
C LEU A 938 17.76 -6.72 -2.27
N VAL A 939 18.78 -6.01 -2.75
CA VAL A 939 18.69 -5.09 -3.89
C VAL A 939 19.35 -5.80 -5.07
N LEU A 940 18.60 -5.97 -6.16
CA LEU A 940 19.11 -6.54 -7.42
C LEU A 940 19.56 -5.40 -8.34
N ASP A 941 20.55 -5.67 -9.17
CA ASP A 941 20.99 -4.78 -10.23
C ASP A 941 19.89 -4.69 -11.31
N SER A 942 19.54 -3.49 -11.78
CA SER A 942 18.47 -3.27 -12.77
C SER A 942 18.77 -3.94 -14.10
N SER A 943 20.05 -4.19 -14.43
CA SER A 943 20.41 -4.98 -15.61
C SER A 943 19.88 -6.42 -15.53
N LEU A 944 19.52 -6.95 -14.36
CA LEU A 944 18.97 -8.29 -14.19
C LEU A 944 17.43 -8.32 -14.29
N ASP A 945 16.73 -7.19 -14.40
CA ASP A 945 15.25 -7.14 -14.33
C ASP A 945 14.53 -7.97 -15.41
N SER A 946 15.17 -8.12 -16.57
CA SER A 946 14.67 -8.96 -17.68
C SER A 946 14.80 -10.47 -17.44
N PHE A 947 15.54 -10.88 -16.40
CA PHE A 947 15.85 -12.28 -16.10
C PHE A 947 15.46 -12.69 -14.67
N VAL A 948 15.78 -11.90 -13.65
CA VAL A 948 15.57 -12.25 -12.23
C VAL A 948 14.38 -11.50 -11.66
N LYS A 949 13.36 -12.22 -11.20
CA LYS A 949 12.24 -11.66 -10.45
C LYS A 949 12.39 -11.99 -8.97
N ASN A 950 12.51 -10.97 -8.11
CA ASN A 950 12.42 -11.16 -6.66
C ASN A 950 10.97 -11.41 -6.27
N VAL A 951 10.66 -12.65 -5.88
CA VAL A 951 9.31 -13.09 -5.51
C VAL A 951 9.18 -13.33 -4.02
N ALA A 952 10.05 -12.79 -3.17
CA ALA A 952 10.06 -13.05 -1.72
C ALA A 952 8.77 -12.67 -0.97
N SER A 953 8.01 -11.70 -1.50
CA SER A 953 6.75 -11.21 -0.93
C SER A 953 5.51 -11.92 -1.47
N TYR A 954 5.64 -12.80 -2.48
CA TYR A 954 4.51 -13.53 -3.06
C TYR A 954 3.81 -14.39 -1.99
N ASP A 955 2.49 -14.40 -1.92
CA ASP A 955 1.78 -14.99 -0.78
C ASP A 955 1.88 -16.53 -0.73
N ASP A 956 1.62 -17.20 -1.86
CA ASP A 956 1.51 -18.65 -1.95
C ASP A 956 2.67 -19.24 -2.74
N ILE A 957 3.50 -20.06 -2.09
CA ILE A 957 4.65 -20.67 -2.76
C ILE A 957 4.24 -21.78 -3.73
N SER A 958 3.07 -22.39 -3.52
CA SER A 958 2.54 -23.47 -4.37
C SER A 958 2.25 -22.97 -5.79
N ASP A 959 1.82 -21.70 -5.93
CA ASP A 959 1.66 -21.04 -7.23
C ASP A 959 3.02 -20.91 -7.94
N LEU A 960 4.10 -20.61 -7.20
CA LEU A 960 5.44 -20.54 -7.77
C LEU A 960 5.92 -21.92 -8.23
N TYR A 961 5.67 -22.98 -7.45
CA TYR A 961 5.97 -24.35 -7.86
C TYR A 961 5.26 -24.71 -9.16
N LEU A 962 3.98 -24.32 -9.29
CA LEU A 962 3.15 -24.62 -10.44
C LEU A 962 3.74 -24.08 -11.75
N ILE A 963 4.30 -22.87 -11.75
CA ILE A 963 4.89 -22.28 -12.96
C ILE A 963 6.36 -22.64 -13.18
N SER A 964 7.02 -23.32 -12.24
CA SER A 964 8.47 -23.54 -12.28
C SER A 964 8.83 -24.85 -12.96
N ASP A 965 9.65 -24.79 -13.99
CA ASP A 965 10.20 -25.94 -14.71
C ASP A 965 11.33 -26.62 -13.93
N ILE A 966 12.12 -25.83 -13.19
CA ILE A 966 13.23 -26.33 -12.36
C ILE A 966 13.15 -25.67 -10.98
N CYS A 967 13.32 -26.45 -9.91
CA CYS A 967 13.52 -25.91 -8.56
C CYS A 967 14.95 -26.13 -8.08
N ILE A 968 15.63 -25.03 -7.77
CA ILE A 968 16.93 -25.00 -7.11
C ILE A 968 16.70 -24.70 -5.63
N THR A 969 17.18 -25.57 -4.75
CA THR A 969 17.12 -25.36 -3.30
C THR A 969 18.35 -25.95 -2.62
N ASP A 970 18.34 -26.02 -1.29
CA ASP A 970 19.40 -26.61 -0.47
C ASP A 970 18.74 -27.49 0.62
N TYR A 971 18.98 -27.22 1.91
CA TYR A 971 18.43 -27.97 3.05
C TYR A 971 17.04 -27.49 3.46
N SER A 972 16.15 -27.39 2.49
CA SER A 972 14.81 -26.81 2.65
C SER A 972 13.73 -27.88 2.61
N SER A 973 12.67 -27.73 3.41
CA SER A 973 11.51 -28.61 3.33
C SER A 973 10.71 -28.43 2.02
N VAL A 974 10.99 -27.37 1.25
CA VAL A 974 10.29 -27.09 -0.03
C VAL A 974 10.49 -28.22 -1.05
N MET A 975 11.59 -28.97 -0.97
CA MET A 975 11.84 -30.10 -1.88
C MET A 975 10.75 -31.18 -1.79
N PHE A 976 10.20 -31.42 -0.59
CA PHE A 976 9.14 -32.40 -0.40
C PHE A 976 7.82 -31.97 -1.02
N ASP A 977 7.52 -30.66 -0.98
CA ASP A 977 6.32 -30.11 -1.61
C ASP A 977 6.49 -30.06 -3.14
N PHE A 978 7.64 -29.59 -3.62
CA PHE A 978 7.94 -29.47 -5.04
C PHE A 978 8.02 -30.84 -5.74
N ALA A 979 8.41 -31.90 -5.04
CA ALA A 979 8.42 -33.26 -5.59
C ALA A 979 7.05 -33.73 -6.13
N ASN A 980 5.95 -33.12 -5.66
CA ASN A 980 4.61 -33.38 -6.20
C ASN A 980 4.42 -32.91 -7.65
N THR A 981 5.22 -31.96 -8.11
CA THR A 981 5.20 -31.49 -9.52
C THR A 981 5.82 -32.51 -10.47
N LYS A 982 6.63 -33.46 -9.95
CA LYS A 982 7.45 -34.40 -10.72
C LYS A 982 8.43 -33.73 -11.68
N ARG A 983 8.81 -32.47 -11.39
CA ARG A 983 9.78 -31.68 -12.14
C ARG A 983 11.18 -31.72 -11.47
N PRO A 984 12.25 -31.40 -12.20
CA PRO A 984 13.63 -31.44 -11.71
C PRO A 984 13.88 -30.66 -10.42
N LEU A 985 14.60 -31.29 -9.50
CA LEU A 985 15.15 -30.69 -8.29
C LEU A 985 16.67 -30.65 -8.37
N LEU A 986 17.26 -29.47 -8.16
CA LEU A 986 18.70 -29.26 -8.11
C LEU A 986 19.09 -28.71 -6.73
N PHE A 987 20.13 -29.27 -6.12
CA PHE A 987 20.52 -28.90 -4.75
C PHE A 987 21.82 -28.11 -4.75
N PHE A 988 21.74 -26.78 -4.62
CA PHE A 988 22.91 -25.90 -4.59
C PHE A 988 23.49 -25.81 -3.17
N THR A 989 24.29 -26.81 -2.81
CA THR A 989 24.82 -27.09 -1.48
C THR A 989 26.29 -26.67 -1.36
N TYR A 990 26.58 -25.41 -1.65
CA TYR A 990 27.95 -24.84 -1.61
C TYR A 990 28.65 -24.93 -0.25
N ASP A 991 27.90 -25.18 0.83
CA ASP A 991 28.34 -25.23 2.21
C ASP A 991 27.99 -26.55 2.91
N PHE A 992 27.84 -27.64 2.16
CA PHE A 992 27.40 -28.95 2.67
C PHE A 992 28.14 -29.43 3.90
N GLU A 993 29.47 -29.43 3.87
CA GLU A 993 30.31 -29.88 4.98
C GLU A 993 30.11 -29.04 6.25
N HIS A 994 29.95 -27.73 6.11
CA HIS A 994 29.69 -26.85 7.25
C HIS A 994 28.29 -27.09 7.82
N TYR A 995 27.31 -27.27 6.94
CA TYR A 995 25.93 -27.48 7.34
C TYR A 995 25.71 -28.81 8.06
N LYS A 996 26.23 -29.91 7.49
CA LYS A 996 26.13 -31.28 8.02
C LYS A 996 26.72 -31.39 9.43
N ASN A 997 27.85 -30.73 9.67
CA ASN A 997 28.61 -30.87 10.91
C ASN A 997 28.17 -29.91 12.03
N ASN A 998 27.63 -28.73 11.71
CA ASN A 998 27.39 -27.67 12.71
C ASN A 998 25.91 -27.28 12.93
N LEU A 999 24.98 -27.62 12.02
CA LEU A 999 23.63 -27.05 12.00
C LEU A 999 22.54 -28.12 12.03
N ARG A 1000 22.12 -28.52 13.24
CA ARG A 1000 20.96 -29.40 13.57
C ARG A 1000 20.88 -30.70 12.75
N GLY A 1001 21.06 -31.86 13.40
CA GLY A 1001 20.97 -33.16 12.73
C GLY A 1001 19.70 -33.35 11.89
N PHE A 1002 19.85 -34.01 10.74
CA PHE A 1002 18.74 -34.41 9.87
C PHE A 1002 18.06 -35.68 10.38
N TYR A 1003 16.79 -35.86 9.99
CA TYR A 1003 16.06 -37.12 10.19
C TYR A 1003 16.34 -38.13 9.07
N MET A 1004 16.60 -37.65 7.85
CA MET A 1004 16.92 -38.47 6.68
C MET A 1004 18.40 -38.34 6.30
N ASP A 1005 18.90 -39.33 5.58
CA ASP A 1005 20.22 -39.24 4.94
C ASP A 1005 20.08 -38.44 3.65
N PHE A 1006 20.35 -37.14 3.73
CA PHE A 1006 20.16 -36.23 2.61
C PHE A 1006 21.09 -36.52 1.43
N GLU A 1007 22.29 -37.04 1.68
CA GLU A 1007 23.28 -37.31 0.63
C GLU A 1007 22.85 -38.48 -0.26
N GLU A 1008 22.34 -39.54 0.37
CA GLU A 1008 21.90 -40.74 -0.31
C GLU A 1008 20.53 -40.57 -0.98
N GLU A 1009 19.60 -39.91 -0.29
CA GLU A 1009 18.19 -39.89 -0.65
C GLU A 1009 17.73 -38.68 -1.47
N ALA A 1010 18.60 -37.68 -1.72
CA ALA A 1010 18.21 -36.51 -2.50
C ALA A 1010 17.69 -36.91 -3.91
N PRO A 1011 16.54 -36.36 -4.36
CA PRO A 1011 15.94 -36.69 -5.66
C PRO A 1011 16.62 -36.01 -6.85
N GLY A 1012 17.84 -35.48 -6.66
CA GLY A 1012 18.56 -34.69 -7.64
C GLY A 1012 20.02 -34.44 -7.21
N PRO A 1013 20.85 -33.88 -8.09
CA PRO A 1013 22.28 -33.74 -7.85
C PRO A 1013 22.58 -32.69 -6.77
N LEU A 1014 23.61 -32.99 -5.96
CA LEU A 1014 24.25 -32.05 -5.04
C LEU A 1014 25.32 -31.25 -5.81
N LEU A 1015 25.16 -29.93 -5.84
CA LEU A 1015 25.92 -29.02 -6.68
C LEU A 1015 26.66 -28.02 -5.78
N PHE A 1016 27.98 -28.02 -5.84
CA PHE A 1016 28.82 -27.30 -4.88
C PHE A 1016 29.30 -25.94 -5.39
N ASN A 1017 29.15 -25.66 -6.69
CA ASN A 1017 29.59 -24.40 -7.30
C ASN A 1017 28.74 -24.01 -8.53
N ASN A 1018 28.87 -22.75 -8.97
CA ASN A 1018 28.10 -22.21 -10.09
C ASN A 1018 28.33 -22.94 -11.42
N GLN A 1019 29.53 -23.49 -11.65
CA GLN A 1019 29.83 -24.20 -12.91
C GLN A 1019 29.06 -25.53 -12.98
N GLN A 1020 29.03 -26.30 -11.88
CA GLN A 1020 28.22 -27.51 -11.77
C GLN A 1020 26.74 -27.19 -11.93
N LEU A 1021 26.27 -26.09 -11.32
CA LEU A 1021 24.88 -25.66 -11.44
C LEU A 1021 24.47 -25.34 -12.88
N ILE A 1022 25.27 -24.52 -13.58
CA ILE A 1022 25.00 -24.16 -14.99
C ILE A 1022 25.03 -25.42 -15.87
N SER A 1023 26.02 -26.30 -15.67
CA SER A 1023 26.14 -27.57 -16.41
C SER A 1023 24.93 -28.48 -16.18
N ALA A 1024 24.40 -28.56 -14.96
CA ALA A 1024 23.22 -29.37 -14.65
C ALA A 1024 21.95 -28.83 -15.34
N ILE A 1025 21.77 -27.50 -15.40
CA ILE A 1025 20.62 -26.88 -16.07
C ILE A 1025 20.72 -27.04 -17.59
N GLN A 1026 21.92 -26.89 -18.17
CA GLN A 1026 22.14 -27.13 -19.60
C GLN A 1026 21.82 -28.56 -20.04
N ASN A 1027 21.99 -29.54 -19.13
CA ASN A 1027 21.79 -30.96 -19.39
C ASN A 1027 20.61 -31.52 -18.59
N ILE A 1028 19.55 -30.73 -18.39
CA ILE A 1028 18.47 -31.07 -17.45
C ILE A 1028 17.76 -32.40 -17.79
N GLU A 1029 17.53 -32.69 -19.07
CA GLU A 1029 16.90 -33.94 -19.53
C GLU A 1029 17.75 -35.19 -19.19
N ALA A 1030 19.08 -35.06 -19.23
CA ALA A 1030 19.99 -36.13 -18.84
C ALA A 1030 19.95 -36.34 -17.31
N ILE A 1031 19.87 -35.26 -16.53
CA ILE A 1031 19.71 -35.32 -15.08
C ILE A 1031 18.38 -35.97 -14.69
N GLU A 1032 17.28 -35.65 -15.37
CA GLU A 1032 15.99 -36.30 -15.15
C GLU A 1032 16.07 -37.80 -15.33
N THR A 1033 16.75 -38.24 -16.39
CA THR A 1033 16.94 -39.66 -16.69
C THR A 1033 17.83 -40.34 -15.65
N GLU A 1034 18.95 -39.71 -15.27
CA GLU A 1034 19.90 -40.25 -14.29
C GLU A 1034 19.28 -40.38 -12.89
N TYR A 1035 18.46 -39.42 -12.47
CA TYR A 1035 17.87 -39.38 -11.13
C TYR A 1035 16.44 -39.94 -11.06
N GLN A 1036 15.89 -40.48 -12.15
CA GLN A 1036 14.50 -40.95 -12.22
C GLN A 1036 14.14 -41.93 -11.09
N ASP A 1037 14.98 -42.94 -10.85
CA ASP A 1037 14.74 -43.95 -9.81
C ASP A 1037 14.83 -43.36 -8.39
N LYS A 1038 15.82 -42.48 -8.15
CA LYS A 1038 15.95 -41.76 -6.87
C LYS A 1038 14.75 -40.86 -6.63
N TYR A 1039 14.29 -40.14 -7.65
CA TYR A 1039 13.12 -39.29 -7.58
C TYR A 1039 11.86 -40.10 -7.27
N ALA A 1040 11.66 -41.23 -7.95
CA ALA A 1040 10.52 -42.13 -7.70
C ALA A 1040 10.53 -42.69 -6.26
N ALA A 1041 11.71 -43.11 -5.77
CA ALA A 1041 11.88 -43.56 -4.40
C ALA A 1041 11.57 -42.44 -3.38
N PHE A 1042 12.06 -41.23 -3.63
CA PHE A 1042 11.79 -40.05 -2.82
C PHE A 1042 10.30 -39.72 -2.80
N TYR A 1043 9.65 -39.64 -3.97
CA TYR A 1043 8.22 -39.37 -4.10
C TYR A 1043 7.38 -40.40 -3.33
N ASN A 1044 7.64 -41.70 -3.53
CA ASN A 1044 6.91 -42.78 -2.86
C ASN A 1044 7.08 -42.76 -1.34
N LYS A 1045 8.24 -42.33 -0.83
CA LYS A 1045 8.52 -42.26 0.60
C LYS A 1045 7.92 -41.00 1.25
N TYR A 1046 8.04 -39.84 0.60
CA TYR A 1046 7.78 -38.54 1.22
C TYR A 1046 6.45 -37.88 0.81
N CYS A 1047 5.89 -38.26 -0.34
CA CYS A 1047 4.63 -37.74 -0.89
C CYS A 1047 3.49 -38.79 -0.88
N ALA A 1048 3.64 -39.85 -0.09
CA ALA A 1048 2.82 -41.07 -0.15
C ALA A 1048 1.30 -40.88 -0.03
N PHE A 1049 0.85 -39.84 0.66
CA PHE A 1049 -0.59 -39.59 0.89
C PHE A 1049 -1.19 -38.52 -0.03
N GLU A 1050 -0.39 -37.88 -0.89
CA GLU A 1050 -0.82 -36.80 -1.75
C GLU A 1050 -1.65 -37.34 -2.94
N ASN A 1051 -2.91 -36.89 -3.06
CA ASN A 1051 -3.84 -37.38 -4.08
C ASN A 1051 -4.83 -36.33 -4.59
N GLY A 1052 -4.68 -35.06 -4.20
CA GLY A 1052 -5.58 -33.96 -4.60
C GLY A 1052 -6.84 -33.80 -3.77
N HIS A 1053 -7.03 -34.60 -2.72
CA HIS A 1053 -8.23 -34.55 -1.88
C HIS A 1053 -7.93 -34.33 -0.39
N ALA A 1054 -6.72 -33.91 -0.02
CA ALA A 1054 -6.32 -33.76 1.37
C ALA A 1054 -7.25 -32.77 2.11
N ALA A 1055 -7.54 -31.61 1.51
CA ALA A 1055 -8.44 -30.61 2.07
C ALA A 1055 -9.86 -31.15 2.28
N GLU A 1056 -10.41 -31.87 1.29
CA GLU A 1056 -11.74 -32.47 1.35
C GLU A 1056 -11.83 -33.52 2.45
N GLN A 1057 -10.81 -34.37 2.56
CA GLN A 1057 -10.73 -35.39 3.58
C GLN A 1057 -10.69 -34.79 4.99
N VAL A 1058 -9.98 -33.67 5.24
CA VAL A 1058 -10.01 -33.07 6.58
C VAL A 1058 -11.37 -32.42 6.87
N VAL A 1059 -12.00 -31.81 5.88
CA VAL A 1059 -13.35 -31.25 6.03
C VAL A 1059 -14.34 -32.35 6.40
N GLU A 1060 -14.30 -33.49 5.72
CA GLU A 1060 -15.22 -34.62 5.97
C GLU A 1060 -14.94 -35.35 7.28
N LYS A 1061 -13.66 -35.60 7.60
CA LYS A 1061 -13.29 -36.33 8.82
C LYS A 1061 -13.47 -35.52 10.10
N VAL A 1062 -13.39 -34.18 10.03
CA VAL A 1062 -13.35 -33.32 11.23
C VAL A 1062 -14.49 -32.31 11.28
N ILE A 1063 -14.67 -31.52 10.22
CA ILE A 1063 -15.58 -30.35 10.25
C ILE A 1063 -17.02 -30.75 9.95
N GLY A 1064 -17.24 -31.76 9.10
CA GLY A 1064 -18.55 -32.27 8.70
C GLY A 1064 -19.25 -33.20 9.70
N LYS A 1065 -18.62 -33.46 10.87
CA LYS A 1065 -19.20 -34.18 12.01
C LYS A 1065 -19.97 -33.24 12.92
#